data_AF-A0A3A4X5S9-F1
#
_entry.id   AF-A0A3A4X5S9-F1
#
_cell.length_a   1.000
_cell.length_b   1.000
_cell.length_c   1.000
_cell.angle_alpha   90.00
_cell.angle_beta   90.00
_cell.angle_gamma   90.00
#
_symmetry.space_group_name_H-M   'P 1'
#
loop_
_entity.id
_entity.type
_entity.pdbx_description
1 polymer ?
#
loop_
_entity_poly.entity_id
_entity_poly.type
_entity_poly.pdbx_seq_one_letter_code
_entity_poly.pdbx_strand_id
1 'polypeptide(L)'
;MFGRLLNTLNFIIRSEERDWLSTNRLRGELRYKWFHRVFVSLAKKPVINSAEQAILVALVLIAAEMEWLRIKGWSVKWLTRFTSFEEVLSYFNGLWAVQTSIASLVYPIVIAFVTLLLQRRHNAKARLYIYLHDSAAVYAGLSSLFLVLTMAIQYLILPQLHSSQVALWVFVDSVWLVWNSITTIWFLYRTFEFLRPDVRTDITTRYAVNIAWHNEVLRNLHCSAFNLAVANNWLPGPSYGEDDAKEKPSILTHFIGRDMGKSIVEIQFNGKREVSDVRFHMLAWVSRRWLRRAATFTKPPGKAGIFGDRKETHVLVFPVFPGEPIEKCISLCRVIGDVPLTSMEKFFARRAFVLTKRKKWPLTLSVREILGDLETEAVSAIAAGDEASFEDLLYELMDLHIVLLKAGISTNSIEKPNNFALLPDRTHVFERPIHEVWSRVYLSLFVAAVKILPANGEFFDHMAHVPGKLFRRLRDVRSKEILEHLLNLPSILANSLGTWWARSVEEQGKLEHNHYSPTLLNPPLLSAHRAAIETFVGAWESLKNHSFPPDRSETVSWDELRGAGGYYEKHLNKTLFMLIMAIREGDQEGAEWMADSLLKWWDSLRFRFDNSSFFLRRGHFLTIELFSKEWEEAKNALDTGIPSFREEGAHVAIFSTCLKNYWIDVCCVALYVLLIWAKECDCTKSLGARLAGLLLTGQPLRPGGNTIGSLKALGDANDVLINILRQYHAEGGYRRGYRARLDNLVENIAGLSKPNMIPGRVYSRWGADDLDALRDGQLMLLCLSIKRKWQPITKVEKIIRQWLTDDNSSVRELAHDLEKWKERLSHAEFMKMDKVFSCISGYVNLKGKLCFTDSITELQAGVQILIDFIDKTQKEAVREAKINEARLDDVAKWSSGLAFSGKSAGFPIWLFREVTTATEAQRERSLLLTNMNKGEFTEPEFVQRASNENKWYAETVRDYVAGQVMTDVLNDLKAVDVVASTPVTYWEELKRAANEIRKSGQKPILLVENHNIPEWIWDWTLTEDDDRAPRPEGLVLQHLKEAEGHGYLGNFNDIAVYVSPVAPGASYVLGREMLDKIQFRTTMDDQYVMVKPEQITGKDELINLRLTWGYTITLGLGSLIRLVYGRRHNHNEMNE
;
A
#
# COMPACT_ATOMS: atom_id res chain seq x y z
N MET A 1 34.79 -13.99 -13.69
CA MET A 1 34.43 -15.40 -13.40
C MET A 1 33.84 -15.57 -12.00
N PHE A 2 34.55 -15.21 -10.91
CA PHE A 2 34.02 -15.31 -9.52
C PHE A 2 32.69 -14.58 -9.25
N GLY A 3 32.48 -13.39 -9.85
CA GLY A 3 31.22 -12.63 -9.67
C GLY A 3 29.97 -13.37 -10.14
N ARG A 4 30.07 -14.09 -11.27
CA ARG A 4 28.98 -14.90 -11.82
C ARG A 4 28.71 -16.14 -10.96
N LEU A 5 29.76 -16.77 -10.46
CA LEU A 5 29.66 -18.01 -9.66
C LEU A 5 29.03 -17.76 -8.27
N LEU A 6 29.28 -16.61 -7.66
CA LEU A 6 28.74 -16.25 -6.34
C LEU A 6 27.48 -15.38 -6.41
N ASN A 7 27.00 -15.09 -7.62
CA ASN A 7 25.94 -14.13 -7.93
C ASN A 7 26.12 -12.85 -7.10
N THR A 8 27.20 -12.10 -7.37
CA THR A 8 27.51 -10.92 -6.57
C THR A 8 26.70 -9.71 -7.00
N LEU A 9 26.40 -8.80 -6.07
CA LEU A 9 25.69 -7.54 -6.33
C LEU A 9 26.36 -6.75 -7.46
N ASN A 10 27.68 -6.62 -7.45
CA ASN A 10 28.42 -5.97 -8.55
C ASN A 10 28.25 -6.67 -9.90
N PHE A 11 28.13 -8.00 -9.93
CA PHE A 11 27.94 -8.74 -11.17
C PHE A 11 26.54 -8.49 -11.75
N ILE A 12 25.51 -8.51 -10.91
CA ILE A 12 24.12 -8.23 -11.30
C ILE A 12 24.01 -6.82 -11.88
N ILE A 13 24.55 -5.82 -11.17
CA ILE A 13 24.50 -4.42 -11.60
C ILE A 13 25.23 -4.19 -12.92
N ARG A 14 26.39 -4.84 -13.12
CA ARG A 14 27.10 -4.80 -14.41
C ARG A 14 26.36 -5.55 -15.53
N SER A 15 25.48 -6.49 -15.19
CA SER A 15 24.59 -7.10 -16.19
C SER A 15 23.51 -6.10 -16.57
N GLU A 16 22.78 -5.56 -15.59
CA GLU A 16 21.73 -4.57 -15.83
C GLU A 16 22.25 -3.31 -16.53
N GLU A 17 23.47 -2.85 -16.22
CA GLU A 17 24.09 -1.73 -16.90
C GLU A 17 24.33 -2.02 -18.39
N ARG A 18 24.79 -3.24 -18.72
CA ARG A 18 25.00 -3.66 -20.12
C ARG A 18 23.67 -3.80 -20.85
N ASP A 19 22.68 -4.37 -20.18
CA ASP A 19 21.34 -4.54 -20.74
C ASP A 19 20.70 -3.17 -20.98
N TRP A 20 20.79 -2.24 -20.02
CA TRP A 20 20.36 -0.85 -20.16
C TRP A 20 21.06 -0.11 -21.32
N LEU A 21 22.37 -0.29 -21.48
CA LEU A 21 23.11 0.29 -22.61
C LEU A 21 22.66 -0.30 -23.96
N SER A 22 22.24 -1.56 -23.99
CA SER A 22 21.84 -2.24 -25.22
C SER A 22 20.40 -1.93 -25.65
N THR A 23 19.50 -1.74 -24.69
CA THR A 23 18.07 -1.49 -24.93
C THR A 23 17.76 -0.01 -25.12
N ASN A 24 18.51 0.90 -24.50
CA ASN A 24 18.24 2.33 -24.57
C ASN A 24 18.96 3.01 -25.76
N ARG A 25 18.23 3.21 -26.86
CA ARG A 25 18.73 3.86 -28.08
C ARG A 25 19.31 5.26 -27.83
N LEU A 26 18.61 6.09 -27.06
CA LEU A 26 19.03 7.48 -26.79
C LEU A 26 20.38 7.54 -26.07
N ARG A 27 20.60 6.64 -25.09
CA ARG A 27 21.88 6.52 -24.40
C ARG A 27 23.00 6.05 -25.34
N GLY A 28 22.68 5.20 -26.32
CA GLY A 28 23.57 4.83 -27.41
C GLY A 28 23.99 6.02 -28.29
N GLU A 29 23.03 6.86 -28.68
CA GLU A 29 23.25 8.06 -29.50
C GLU A 29 24.08 9.13 -28.78
N LEU A 30 23.83 9.32 -27.47
CA LEU A 30 24.57 10.28 -26.63
C LEU A 30 25.95 9.79 -26.19
N ARG A 31 26.35 8.56 -26.53
CA ARG A 31 27.62 7.97 -26.10
C ARG A 31 28.81 8.76 -26.64
N TYR A 32 29.80 9.00 -25.78
CA TYR A 32 31.07 9.59 -26.20
C TYR A 32 31.78 8.71 -27.25
N LYS A 33 32.27 9.35 -28.33
CA LYS A 33 33.15 8.70 -29.32
C LYS A 33 34.44 8.21 -28.63
N TRP A 34 35.13 7.25 -29.23
CA TRP A 34 36.30 6.60 -28.60
C TRP A 34 37.38 7.60 -28.18
N PHE A 35 37.70 8.58 -29.03
CA PHE A 35 38.71 9.60 -28.76
C PHE A 35 38.30 10.49 -27.57
N HIS A 36 37.05 10.97 -27.58
CA HIS A 36 36.46 11.75 -26.48
C HIS A 36 36.45 10.96 -25.16
N ARG A 37 36.13 9.66 -25.20
CA ARG A 37 36.15 8.78 -24.01
C ARG A 37 37.52 8.74 -23.33
N VAL A 38 38.61 8.80 -24.09
CA VAL A 38 39.97 8.82 -23.53
C VAL A 38 40.15 10.09 -22.69
N PHE A 39 39.89 11.28 -23.26
CA PHE A 39 40.05 12.56 -22.54
C PHE A 39 39.13 12.68 -21.33
N VAL A 40 37.87 12.26 -21.46
CA VAL A 40 36.93 12.22 -20.33
C VAL A 40 37.40 11.27 -19.24
N SER A 41 38.01 10.13 -19.59
CA SER A 41 38.60 9.21 -18.61
C SER A 41 39.80 9.84 -17.89
N LEU A 42 40.65 10.58 -18.61
CA LEU A 42 41.77 11.32 -18.05
C LEU A 42 41.30 12.43 -17.10
N ALA A 43 40.19 13.09 -17.43
CA ALA A 43 39.58 14.15 -16.63
C ALA A 43 38.88 13.67 -15.35
N LYS A 44 38.50 12.38 -15.24
CA LYS A 44 37.86 11.83 -14.02
C LYS A 44 38.76 11.89 -12.79
N LYS A 45 40.07 11.75 -12.97
CA LYS A 45 41.08 11.74 -11.90
C LYS A 45 42.36 12.45 -12.38
N PRO A 46 42.29 13.76 -12.64
CA PRO A 46 43.34 14.45 -13.39
C PRO A 46 44.69 14.39 -12.66
N VAL A 47 44.69 14.53 -11.33
CA VAL A 47 45.91 14.44 -10.50
C VAL A 47 46.53 13.04 -10.54
N ILE A 48 45.72 12.00 -10.30
CA ILE A 48 46.22 10.61 -10.26
C ILE A 48 46.72 10.20 -11.65
N ASN A 49 45.94 10.48 -12.70
CA ASN A 49 46.30 10.10 -14.06
C ASN A 49 47.58 10.82 -14.54
N SER A 50 47.75 12.10 -14.19
CA SER A 50 48.98 12.84 -14.53
C SER A 50 50.19 12.31 -13.74
N ALA A 51 50.01 11.94 -12.47
CA ALA A 51 51.06 11.33 -11.66
C ALA A 51 51.41 9.92 -12.14
N GLU A 52 50.42 9.08 -12.48
CA GLU A 52 50.64 7.75 -13.05
C GLU A 52 51.40 7.83 -14.38
N GLN A 53 51.10 8.83 -15.22
CA GLN A 53 51.87 9.10 -16.43
C GLN A 53 53.31 9.50 -16.12
N ALA A 54 53.53 10.42 -15.17
CA ALA A 54 54.88 10.80 -14.75
C ALA A 54 55.69 9.61 -14.22
N ILE A 55 55.06 8.74 -13.42
CA ILE A 55 55.66 7.51 -12.90
C ILE A 55 55.96 6.54 -14.05
N LEU A 56 55.02 6.34 -14.99
CA LEU A 56 55.23 5.47 -16.15
C LEU A 56 56.41 5.94 -16.99
N VAL A 57 56.51 7.25 -17.25
CA VAL A 57 57.64 7.85 -17.97
C VAL A 57 58.94 7.67 -17.20
N ALA A 58 58.95 7.92 -15.88
CA ALA A 58 60.13 7.67 -15.05
C ALA A 58 60.58 6.20 -15.08
N LEU A 59 59.63 5.25 -15.04
CA LEU A 59 59.93 3.83 -15.17
C LEU A 59 60.48 3.47 -16.56
N VAL A 60 59.96 4.09 -17.63
CA VAL A 60 60.49 3.90 -19.00
C VAL A 60 61.91 4.44 -19.09
N LEU A 61 62.21 5.60 -18.51
CA LEU A 61 63.56 6.16 -18.46
C LEU A 61 64.53 5.25 -17.71
N ILE A 62 64.13 4.76 -16.52
CA ILE A 62 64.94 3.82 -15.71
C ILE A 62 65.14 2.48 -16.43
N ALA A 63 64.09 1.93 -17.04
CA ALA A 63 64.17 0.68 -17.79
C ALA A 63 65.10 0.82 -18.98
N ALA A 64 64.99 1.91 -19.73
CA ALA A 64 65.84 2.18 -20.88
C ALA A 64 67.31 2.41 -20.47
N GLU A 65 67.59 3.00 -19.31
CA GLU A 65 68.95 3.07 -18.74
C GLU A 65 69.50 1.68 -18.34
N MET A 66 68.68 0.83 -17.72
CA MET A 66 69.07 -0.53 -17.33
C MET A 66 69.27 -1.47 -18.54
N GLU A 67 68.47 -1.32 -19.59
CA GLU A 67 68.59 -2.09 -20.83
C GLU A 67 69.78 -1.60 -21.68
N TRP A 68 70.06 -0.30 -21.68
CA TRP A 68 71.27 0.30 -22.27
C TRP A 68 72.56 -0.25 -21.63
N LEU A 69 72.56 -0.50 -20.31
CA LEU A 69 73.65 -1.16 -19.59
C LEU A 69 73.82 -2.64 -20.00
N ARG A 70 72.79 -3.31 -20.55
CA ARG A 70 72.83 -4.73 -20.93
C ARG A 70 73.07 -4.99 -22.42
N ILE A 71 72.67 -4.09 -23.31
CA ILE A 71 72.69 -4.33 -24.76
C ILE A 71 73.76 -3.45 -25.41
N LYS A 72 75.02 -3.90 -25.34
CA LYS A 72 76.18 -3.25 -26.00
C LYS A 72 76.18 -3.33 -27.54
N GLY A 73 75.06 -3.71 -28.18
CA GLY A 73 75.01 -4.10 -29.61
C GLY A 73 73.81 -3.63 -30.43
N TRP A 74 72.81 -2.97 -29.85
CA TRP A 74 71.70 -2.37 -30.62
C TRP A 74 71.86 -0.85 -30.65
N SER A 75 72.77 -0.38 -31.50
CA SER A 75 72.82 1.03 -31.84
C SER A 75 71.58 1.38 -32.67
N VAL A 76 70.57 1.99 -32.04
CA VAL A 76 69.56 2.74 -32.78
C VAL A 76 70.32 3.88 -33.47
N LYS A 77 70.63 3.74 -34.76
CA LYS A 77 71.49 4.65 -35.55
C LYS A 77 71.08 6.14 -35.49
N TRP A 78 69.85 6.42 -35.07
CA TRP A 78 69.33 7.77 -34.86
C TRP A 78 69.77 8.40 -33.51
N LEU A 79 69.91 7.63 -32.42
CA LEU A 79 70.39 8.13 -31.11
C LEU A 79 71.89 8.50 -31.14
N THR A 80 72.65 7.90 -32.05
CA THR A 80 74.08 8.19 -32.29
C THR A 80 74.32 9.33 -33.29
N ARG A 81 73.26 10.01 -33.75
CA ARG A 81 73.36 11.10 -34.75
C ARG A 81 73.75 12.45 -34.14
N PHE A 82 73.56 12.61 -32.83
CA PHE A 82 74.01 13.79 -32.10
C PHE A 82 75.52 13.71 -31.86
N THR A 83 76.25 14.68 -32.40
CA THR A 83 77.72 14.65 -32.42
C THR A 83 78.35 15.38 -31.24
N SER A 84 77.61 16.26 -30.57
CA SER A 84 78.07 17.00 -29.39
C SER A 84 77.00 17.09 -28.29
N PHE A 85 77.45 17.22 -27.03
CA PHE A 85 76.57 17.44 -25.88
C PHE A 85 75.83 18.79 -25.98
N GLU A 86 76.48 19.82 -26.54
CA GLU A 86 75.89 21.15 -26.75
C GLU A 86 74.67 21.11 -27.68
N GLU A 87 74.71 20.27 -28.72
CA GLU A 87 73.60 20.11 -29.66
C GLU A 87 72.37 19.51 -28.95
N VAL A 88 72.56 18.44 -28.17
CA VAL A 88 71.48 17.81 -27.39
C VAL A 88 70.93 18.74 -26.31
N LEU A 89 71.80 19.51 -25.64
CA LEU A 89 71.42 20.49 -24.63
C LEU A 89 70.58 21.63 -25.23
N SER A 90 70.89 22.06 -26.45
CA SER A 90 70.07 23.06 -27.17
C SER A 90 68.66 22.54 -27.44
N TYR A 91 68.50 21.27 -27.86
CA TYR A 91 67.18 20.66 -28.04
C TYR A 91 66.43 20.54 -26.72
N PHE A 92 67.10 20.10 -25.64
CA PHE A 92 66.52 20.03 -24.31
C PHE A 92 65.99 21.39 -23.84
N ASN A 93 66.80 22.46 -23.95
CA ASN A 93 66.41 23.81 -23.57
C ASN A 93 65.25 24.34 -24.43
N GLY A 94 65.25 24.05 -25.74
CA GLY A 94 64.16 24.40 -26.63
C GLY A 94 62.83 23.74 -26.23
N LEU A 95 62.85 22.44 -25.96
CA LEU A 95 61.67 21.69 -25.50
C LEU A 95 61.17 22.23 -24.15
N TRP A 96 62.08 22.48 -23.22
CA TRP A 96 61.75 22.99 -21.88
C TRP A 96 61.13 24.40 -21.95
N ALA A 97 61.65 25.28 -22.81
CA ALA A 97 61.11 26.63 -23.01
C ALA A 97 59.69 26.61 -23.61
N VAL A 98 59.46 25.79 -24.63
CA VAL A 98 58.12 25.61 -25.24
C VAL A 98 57.13 25.09 -24.19
N GLN A 99 57.53 24.05 -23.47
CA GLN A 99 56.68 23.40 -22.49
C GLN A 99 56.34 24.31 -21.30
N THR A 100 57.34 25.04 -20.79
CA THR A 100 57.15 26.04 -19.74
C THR A 100 56.17 27.11 -20.19
N SER A 101 56.30 27.60 -21.43
CA SER A 101 55.37 28.58 -21.99
C SER A 101 53.93 28.08 -22.06
N ILE A 102 53.71 26.82 -22.50
CA ILE A 102 52.38 26.21 -22.50
C ILE A 102 51.82 26.12 -21.08
N ALA A 103 52.62 25.65 -20.13
CA ALA A 103 52.21 25.48 -18.73
C ALA A 103 51.90 26.81 -18.02
N SER A 104 52.75 27.83 -18.20
CA SER A 104 52.69 29.09 -17.44
C SER A 104 51.80 30.16 -18.07
N LEU A 105 51.61 30.13 -19.39
CA LEU A 105 50.89 31.19 -20.11
C LEU A 105 49.54 30.70 -20.63
N VAL A 106 49.51 29.60 -21.39
CA VAL A 106 48.29 29.17 -22.10
C VAL A 106 47.18 28.75 -21.13
N TYR A 107 47.43 27.82 -20.22
CA TYR A 107 46.37 27.32 -19.33
C TYR A 107 45.84 28.38 -18.35
N PRO A 108 46.67 29.16 -17.64
CA PRO A 108 46.16 30.17 -16.71
C PRO A 108 45.31 31.24 -17.40
N ILE A 109 45.72 31.72 -18.58
CA ILE A 109 44.98 32.74 -19.33
C ILE A 109 43.61 32.21 -19.78
N VAL A 110 43.57 31.03 -20.41
CA VAL A 110 42.31 30.47 -20.94
C VAL A 110 41.36 30.10 -19.81
N ILE A 111 41.84 29.52 -18.72
CA ILE A 111 41.00 29.20 -17.56
C ILE A 111 40.45 30.48 -16.94
N ALA A 112 41.27 31.51 -16.72
CA ALA A 112 40.82 32.79 -16.18
C ALA A 112 39.75 33.45 -17.07
N PHE A 113 39.98 33.46 -18.38
CA PHE A 113 39.04 34.01 -19.36
C PHE A 113 37.68 33.29 -19.32
N VAL A 114 37.67 31.96 -19.34
CA VAL A 114 36.43 31.17 -19.29
C VAL A 114 35.72 31.35 -17.95
N THR A 115 36.45 31.39 -16.83
CA THR A 115 35.84 31.66 -15.53
C THR A 115 35.17 33.02 -15.47
N LEU A 116 35.77 34.06 -16.06
CA LEU A 116 35.18 35.40 -16.12
C LEU A 116 33.93 35.44 -16.99
N LEU A 117 33.96 34.78 -18.15
CA LEU A 117 32.79 34.67 -19.04
C LEU A 117 31.62 33.93 -18.38
N LEU A 118 31.92 32.86 -17.64
CA LEU A 118 30.90 32.07 -16.96
C LEU A 118 30.37 32.76 -15.68
N GLN A 119 31.20 33.53 -14.97
CA GLN A 119 30.81 34.28 -13.77
C GLN A 119 29.76 35.38 -14.02
N ARG A 120 29.56 35.83 -15.27
CA ARG A 120 28.52 36.81 -15.61
C ARG A 120 27.09 36.25 -15.50
N ARG A 121 26.92 34.93 -15.38
CA ARG A 121 25.62 34.27 -15.15
C ARG A 121 25.52 33.81 -13.69
N HIS A 122 24.33 33.93 -13.10
CA HIS A 122 24.06 33.54 -11.72
C HIS A 122 24.35 32.03 -11.53
N ASN A 123 25.11 31.64 -10.50
CA ASN A 123 25.47 30.24 -10.18
C ASN A 123 26.07 29.39 -11.33
N ALA A 124 27.32 29.70 -11.74
CA ALA A 124 28.03 28.96 -12.79
C ALA A 124 28.75 27.66 -12.35
N LYS A 125 28.41 27.06 -11.20
CA LYS A 125 29.22 26.00 -10.60
C LYS A 125 29.13 24.68 -11.39
N ALA A 126 27.93 24.25 -11.78
CA ALA A 126 27.78 23.05 -12.60
C ALA A 126 28.43 23.24 -13.97
N ARG A 127 28.14 24.36 -14.63
CA ARG A 127 28.65 24.67 -15.98
C ARG A 127 30.18 24.70 -16.01
N LEU A 128 30.82 25.34 -15.03
CA LEU A 128 32.27 25.37 -14.91
C LEU A 128 32.84 23.96 -14.68
N TYR A 129 32.21 23.15 -13.82
CA TYR A 129 32.65 21.79 -13.57
C TYR A 129 32.55 20.92 -14.83
N ILE A 130 31.42 20.98 -15.54
CA ILE A 130 31.18 20.25 -16.79
C ILE A 130 32.21 20.65 -17.84
N TYR A 131 32.49 21.95 -17.99
CA TYR A 131 33.52 22.45 -18.88
C TYR A 131 34.91 21.89 -18.53
N LEU A 132 35.34 22.00 -17.27
CA LEU A 132 36.66 21.52 -16.84
C LEU A 132 36.82 20.00 -17.05
N HIS A 133 35.73 19.27 -16.85
CA HIS A 133 35.71 17.82 -17.03
C HIS A 133 35.72 17.41 -18.51
N ASP A 134 34.93 18.06 -19.35
CA ASP A 134 34.80 17.71 -20.77
C ASP A 134 36.03 18.13 -21.60
N SER A 135 36.62 19.29 -21.29
CA SER A 135 37.83 19.79 -21.95
C SER A 135 39.13 19.11 -21.49
N ALA A 136 39.07 18.30 -20.42
CA ALA A 136 40.24 17.73 -19.73
C ALA A 136 41.30 18.77 -19.31
N ALA A 137 40.90 20.04 -19.12
CA ALA A 137 41.78 21.17 -18.84
C ALA A 137 42.75 20.92 -17.67
N VAL A 138 42.23 20.37 -16.57
CA VAL A 138 43.02 20.13 -15.36
C VAL A 138 44.08 19.04 -15.60
N TYR A 139 43.75 17.99 -16.36
CA TYR A 139 44.71 16.95 -16.70
C TYR A 139 45.79 17.47 -17.66
N ALA A 140 45.39 18.18 -18.72
CA ALA A 140 46.32 18.76 -19.69
C ALA A 140 47.32 19.71 -19.01
N GLY A 141 46.82 20.61 -18.15
CA GLY A 141 47.65 21.52 -17.35
C GLY A 141 48.58 20.81 -16.37
N LEU A 142 48.08 19.81 -15.63
CA LEU A 142 48.92 19.06 -14.69
C LEU A 142 49.97 18.20 -15.39
N SER A 143 49.62 17.47 -16.46
CA SER A 143 50.59 16.73 -17.28
C SER A 143 51.67 17.67 -17.82
N SER A 144 51.27 18.90 -18.17
CA SER A 144 52.22 19.92 -18.63
C SER A 144 53.20 20.34 -17.53
N LEU A 145 52.69 20.62 -16.32
CA LEU A 145 53.49 20.96 -15.14
C LEU A 145 54.39 19.81 -14.68
N PHE A 146 53.91 18.57 -14.72
CA PHE A 146 54.72 17.39 -14.37
C PHE A 146 55.88 17.19 -15.34
N LEU A 147 55.70 17.46 -16.64
CA LEU A 147 56.82 17.44 -17.59
C LEU A 147 57.84 18.54 -17.28
N VAL A 148 57.40 19.79 -17.01
CA VAL A 148 58.31 20.88 -16.61
C VAL A 148 59.10 20.51 -15.36
N LEU A 149 58.45 19.93 -14.35
CA LEU A 149 59.08 19.50 -13.11
C LEU A 149 60.07 18.35 -13.34
N THR A 150 59.70 17.39 -14.19
CA THR A 150 60.58 16.26 -14.55
C THR A 150 61.82 16.77 -15.28
N MET A 151 61.66 17.69 -16.23
CA MET A 151 62.77 18.32 -16.93
C MET A 151 63.64 19.17 -16.00
N ALA A 152 63.06 19.85 -15.02
CA ALA A 152 63.85 20.56 -14.00
C ALA A 152 64.71 19.60 -13.17
N ILE A 153 64.19 18.42 -12.80
CA ILE A 153 64.95 17.38 -12.09
C ILE A 153 66.04 16.79 -13.01
N GLN A 154 65.70 16.46 -14.26
CA GLN A 154 66.67 15.99 -15.26
C GLN A 154 67.81 17.00 -15.43
N TYR A 155 67.50 18.30 -15.48
CA TYR A 155 68.50 19.36 -15.62
C TYR A 155 69.54 19.36 -14.49
N LEU A 156 69.13 19.06 -13.25
CA LEU A 156 70.04 18.93 -12.11
C LEU A 156 70.97 17.71 -12.23
N ILE A 157 70.57 16.68 -12.96
CA ILE A 157 71.28 15.40 -13.13
C ILE A 157 72.14 15.41 -14.41
N LEU A 158 71.82 16.28 -15.38
CA LEU A 158 72.53 16.41 -16.68
C LEU A 158 74.07 16.38 -16.58
N PRO A 159 74.74 17.02 -15.60
CA PRO A 159 76.21 17.00 -15.53
C PRO A 159 76.82 15.60 -15.33
N GLN A 160 76.03 14.63 -14.91
CA GLN A 160 76.48 13.27 -14.56
C GLN A 160 76.26 12.25 -15.70
N LEU A 161 75.71 12.67 -16.84
CA LEU A 161 75.21 11.77 -17.88
C LEU A 161 75.98 11.90 -19.20
N HIS A 162 76.03 10.79 -19.96
CA HIS A 162 76.61 10.77 -21.30
C HIS A 162 75.62 11.29 -22.36
N SER A 163 76.13 11.87 -23.45
CA SER A 163 75.30 12.47 -24.52
C SER A 163 74.22 11.55 -25.10
N SER A 164 74.46 10.23 -25.15
CA SER A 164 73.47 9.25 -25.61
C SER A 164 72.31 9.05 -24.64
N GLN A 165 72.55 9.16 -23.33
CA GLN A 165 71.52 9.09 -22.29
C GLN A 165 70.66 10.35 -22.32
N VAL A 166 71.30 11.51 -22.49
CA VAL A 166 70.56 12.78 -22.64
C VAL A 166 69.72 12.78 -23.92
N ALA A 167 70.21 12.22 -25.02
CA ALA A 167 69.44 12.10 -26.26
C ALA A 167 68.18 11.21 -26.09
N LEU A 168 68.28 10.14 -25.30
CA LEU A 168 67.15 9.29 -24.94
C LEU A 168 66.12 10.03 -24.06
N TRP A 169 66.58 10.81 -23.08
CA TRP A 169 65.70 11.67 -22.27
C TRP A 169 64.97 12.68 -23.15
N VAL A 170 65.69 13.41 -24.00
CA VAL A 170 65.13 14.35 -24.98
C VAL A 170 64.07 13.69 -25.86
N PHE A 171 64.26 12.44 -26.27
CA PHE A 171 63.24 11.70 -27.03
C PHE A 171 61.95 11.45 -26.23
N VAL A 172 62.10 10.93 -25.01
CA VAL A 172 60.96 10.63 -24.14
C VAL A 172 60.20 11.90 -23.77
N ASP A 173 60.93 12.99 -23.47
CA ASP A 173 60.36 14.31 -23.22
C ASP A 173 59.67 14.86 -24.47
N SER A 174 60.23 14.62 -25.67
CA SER A 174 59.58 15.01 -26.93
C SER A 174 58.27 14.26 -27.15
N VAL A 175 58.22 12.95 -26.87
CA VAL A 175 56.98 12.16 -26.95
C VAL A 175 55.94 12.66 -25.94
N TRP A 176 56.35 12.97 -24.71
CA TRP A 176 55.46 13.56 -23.71
C TRP A 176 55.00 14.96 -24.11
N LEU A 177 55.86 15.80 -24.68
CA LEU A 177 55.51 17.11 -25.20
C LEU A 177 54.50 17.01 -26.35
N VAL A 178 54.65 16.06 -27.26
CA VAL A 178 53.68 15.80 -28.34
C VAL A 178 52.32 15.42 -27.75
N TRP A 179 52.30 14.54 -26.75
CA TRP A 179 51.07 14.21 -26.03
C TRP A 179 50.43 15.44 -25.36
N ASN A 180 51.23 16.27 -24.68
CA ASN A 180 50.77 17.50 -24.07
C ASN A 180 50.23 18.47 -25.13
N SER A 181 50.87 18.56 -26.29
CA SER A 181 50.39 19.37 -27.42
C SER A 181 49.02 18.89 -27.92
N ILE A 182 48.83 17.58 -28.09
CA ILE A 182 47.52 17.00 -28.46
C ILE A 182 46.46 17.33 -27.40
N THR A 183 46.80 17.21 -26.11
CA THR A 183 45.87 17.52 -25.02
C THR A 183 45.54 19.03 -24.95
N THR A 184 46.48 19.91 -25.27
CA THR A 184 46.27 21.36 -25.36
C THR A 184 45.38 21.73 -26.54
N ILE A 185 45.60 21.13 -27.71
CA ILE A 185 44.76 21.35 -28.89
C ILE A 185 43.32 20.91 -28.59
N TRP A 186 43.15 19.74 -27.96
CA TRP A 186 41.83 19.26 -27.52
C TRP A 186 41.18 20.24 -26.53
N PHE A 187 41.92 20.67 -25.51
CA PHE A 187 41.46 21.64 -24.53
C PHE A 187 40.97 22.94 -25.18
N LEU A 188 41.76 23.54 -26.06
CA LEU A 188 41.40 24.78 -26.76
C LEU A 188 40.19 24.59 -27.68
N TYR A 189 40.16 23.50 -28.46
CA TYR A 189 39.04 23.15 -29.32
C TYR A 189 37.73 23.03 -28.54
N ARG A 190 37.74 22.27 -27.43
CA ARG A 190 36.56 22.11 -26.55
C ARG A 190 36.18 23.41 -25.85
N THR A 191 37.14 24.28 -25.58
CA THR A 191 36.86 25.62 -25.03
C THR A 191 36.07 26.46 -26.03
N PHE A 192 36.47 26.51 -27.31
CA PHE A 192 35.73 27.22 -28.34
C PHE A 192 34.34 26.63 -28.58
N GLU A 193 34.20 25.30 -28.56
CA GLU A 193 32.89 24.65 -28.68
C GLU A 193 31.98 24.96 -27.49
N PHE A 194 32.50 24.98 -26.26
CA PHE A 194 31.70 25.26 -25.07
C PHE A 194 31.19 26.71 -25.01
N LEU A 195 31.83 27.64 -25.72
CA LEU A 195 31.36 29.03 -25.84
C LEU A 195 30.15 29.17 -26.77
N ARG A 196 29.88 28.19 -27.64
CA ARG A 196 28.70 28.19 -28.53
C ARG A 196 27.48 27.67 -27.76
N PRO A 197 26.37 28.42 -27.66
CA PRO A 197 25.19 28.02 -26.89
C PRO A 197 24.66 26.62 -27.25
N ASP A 198 24.46 26.35 -28.54
CA ASP A 198 23.86 25.08 -29.01
C ASP A 198 24.72 23.87 -28.65
N VAL A 199 26.03 23.99 -28.82
CA VAL A 199 26.98 22.91 -28.52
C VAL A 199 27.11 22.73 -27.01
N ARG A 200 27.10 23.81 -26.23
CA ARG A 200 27.14 23.75 -24.76
C ARG A 200 25.97 22.95 -24.18
N THR A 201 24.76 23.09 -24.74
CA THR A 201 23.59 22.32 -24.32
C THR A 201 23.76 20.83 -24.60
N ASP A 202 24.31 20.46 -25.77
CA ASP A 202 24.66 19.07 -26.10
C ASP A 202 25.73 18.51 -25.14
N ILE A 203 26.77 19.29 -24.82
CA ILE A 203 27.82 18.90 -23.87
C ILE A 203 27.23 18.64 -22.48
N THR A 204 26.40 19.56 -22.01
CA THR A 204 25.72 19.47 -20.71
C THR A 204 24.81 18.25 -20.66
N THR A 205 24.04 18.01 -21.72
CA THR A 205 23.14 16.85 -21.85
C THR A 205 23.92 15.53 -21.86
N ARG A 206 25.00 15.43 -22.64
CA ARG A 206 25.86 14.22 -22.67
C ARG A 206 26.50 13.94 -21.32
N TYR A 207 26.97 14.98 -20.63
CA TYR A 207 27.55 14.85 -19.30
C TYR A 207 26.47 14.40 -18.29
N ALA A 208 25.30 15.04 -18.31
CA ALA A 208 24.18 14.71 -17.45
C ALA A 208 23.75 13.25 -17.63
N VAL A 209 23.60 12.77 -18.85
CA VAL A 209 23.15 11.39 -19.14
C VAL A 209 24.25 10.35 -18.86
N ASN A 210 25.46 10.54 -19.38
CA ASN A 210 26.49 9.49 -19.38
C ASN A 210 27.33 9.45 -18.11
N ILE A 211 27.37 10.52 -17.34
CA ILE A 211 28.23 10.62 -16.14
C ILE A 211 27.36 10.83 -14.90
N ALA A 212 26.62 11.93 -14.81
CA ALA A 212 25.85 12.24 -13.60
C ALA A 212 24.74 11.20 -13.37
N TRP A 213 23.84 11.04 -14.34
CA TRP A 213 22.71 10.13 -14.27
C TRP A 213 23.16 8.67 -14.16
N HIS A 214 24.14 8.28 -14.97
CA HIS A 214 24.75 6.96 -14.88
C HIS A 214 25.25 6.62 -13.47
N ASN A 215 26.01 7.53 -12.83
CA ASN A 215 26.53 7.30 -11.49
C ASN A 215 25.40 7.26 -10.44
N GLU A 216 24.37 8.10 -10.57
CA GLU A 216 23.21 8.08 -9.68
C GLU A 216 22.40 6.79 -9.79
N VAL A 217 22.14 6.32 -11.02
CA VAL A 217 21.46 5.03 -11.26
C VAL A 217 22.25 3.91 -10.63
N LEU A 218 23.55 3.77 -10.95
CA LEU A 218 24.37 2.71 -10.37
C LEU A 218 24.37 2.78 -8.84
N ARG A 219 24.55 3.99 -8.29
CA ARG A 219 24.51 4.20 -6.85
C ARG A 219 23.19 3.72 -6.28
N ASN A 220 22.04 4.15 -6.81
CA ASN A 220 20.71 3.85 -6.26
C ASN A 220 20.29 2.39 -6.49
N LEU A 221 20.67 1.82 -7.63
CA LEU A 221 20.45 0.41 -7.98
C LEU A 221 21.15 -0.55 -7.01
N HIS A 222 22.35 -0.22 -6.53
CA HIS A 222 23.09 -1.04 -5.55
C HIS A 222 22.29 -1.44 -4.30
N CYS A 223 21.40 -0.56 -3.81
CA CYS A 223 20.58 -0.84 -2.64
C CYS A 223 19.21 -1.34 -3.04
N SER A 224 18.60 -0.81 -4.10
CA SER A 224 17.31 -1.33 -4.57
C SER A 224 17.42 -2.82 -4.91
N ALA A 225 18.49 -3.23 -5.60
CA ALA A 225 18.79 -4.63 -5.87
C ALA A 225 18.97 -5.46 -4.58
N PHE A 226 19.65 -4.93 -3.55
CA PHE A 226 19.78 -5.62 -2.26
C PHE A 226 18.44 -5.72 -1.50
N ASN A 227 17.63 -4.66 -1.51
CA ASN A 227 16.33 -4.62 -0.86
C ASN A 227 15.36 -5.61 -1.51
N LEU A 228 15.40 -5.72 -2.84
CA LEU A 228 14.58 -6.63 -3.63
C LEU A 228 15.20 -8.03 -3.77
N ALA A 229 16.23 -8.38 -3.00
CA ALA A 229 16.91 -9.66 -3.15
C ALA A 229 16.01 -10.87 -2.86
N VAL A 230 15.03 -10.74 -1.95
CA VAL A 230 14.03 -11.78 -1.70
C VAL A 230 13.02 -11.86 -2.84
N ALA A 231 12.45 -10.71 -3.25
CA ALA A 231 11.50 -10.62 -4.36
C ALA A 231 12.08 -11.12 -5.70
N ASN A 232 13.36 -10.89 -5.95
CA ASN A 232 14.08 -11.38 -7.14
C ASN A 232 14.57 -12.83 -7.01
N ASN A 233 14.16 -13.56 -5.95
CA ASN A 233 14.56 -14.94 -5.67
C ASN A 233 16.08 -15.16 -5.50
N TRP A 234 16.85 -14.12 -5.19
CA TRP A 234 18.28 -14.25 -4.85
C TRP A 234 18.47 -14.73 -3.42
N LEU A 235 17.51 -14.45 -2.54
CA LEU A 235 17.38 -15.01 -1.20
C LEU A 235 16.09 -15.83 -1.09
N PRO A 236 16.10 -16.96 -0.37
CA PRO A 236 14.92 -17.82 -0.21
C PRO A 236 13.97 -17.30 0.88
N GLY A 237 12.69 -17.68 0.81
CA GLY A 237 11.68 -17.41 1.85
C GLY A 237 10.83 -16.15 1.58
N PRO A 238 9.79 -15.90 2.40
CA PRO A 238 8.94 -14.73 2.24
C PRO A 238 9.65 -13.45 2.73
N SER A 239 9.38 -12.34 2.06
CA SER A 239 9.88 -11.03 2.49
C SER A 239 9.09 -10.55 3.70
N TYR A 240 9.76 -9.92 4.66
CA TYR A 240 9.11 -9.34 5.82
C TYR A 240 8.02 -8.34 5.41
N GLY A 241 6.78 -8.56 5.85
CA GLY A 241 5.62 -7.73 5.54
C GLY A 241 4.66 -8.30 4.47
N GLU A 242 5.05 -9.36 3.76
CA GLU A 242 4.15 -10.10 2.85
C GLU A 242 3.12 -10.94 3.62
N ASP A 243 1.99 -11.29 2.99
CA ASP A 243 0.94 -12.09 3.64
C ASP A 243 1.46 -13.44 4.14
N ASP A 244 2.34 -14.09 3.35
CA ASP A 244 3.04 -15.32 3.74
C ASP A 244 3.96 -15.15 4.97
N ALA A 245 4.46 -13.94 5.23
CA ALA A 245 5.31 -13.65 6.39
C ALA A 245 4.54 -13.56 7.71
N LYS A 246 3.20 -13.57 7.66
CA LYS A 246 2.35 -13.64 8.86
C LYS A 246 2.38 -15.03 9.50
N GLU A 247 2.64 -16.07 8.72
CA GLU A 247 2.59 -17.47 9.17
C GLU A 247 3.94 -18.18 9.13
N LYS A 248 4.88 -17.70 8.30
CA LYS A 248 6.20 -18.31 8.09
C LYS A 248 7.32 -17.39 8.54
N PRO A 249 8.48 -17.93 8.99
CA PRO A 249 9.67 -17.14 9.22
C PRO A 249 10.08 -16.36 7.96
N SER A 250 10.50 -15.11 8.13
CA SER A 250 10.71 -14.18 7.02
C SER A 250 12.10 -13.55 7.03
N ILE A 251 12.45 -12.88 5.93
CA ILE A 251 13.73 -12.18 5.76
C ILE A 251 13.48 -10.69 5.54
N LEU A 252 14.26 -9.85 6.22
CA LEU A 252 14.28 -8.41 6.02
C LEU A 252 15.66 -7.96 5.52
N THR A 253 15.74 -7.52 4.27
CA THR A 253 16.92 -6.89 3.66
C THR A 253 16.72 -5.38 3.56
N HIS A 254 16.61 -4.68 4.69
CA HIS A 254 16.39 -3.22 4.69
C HIS A 254 17.06 -2.52 5.88
N PHE A 255 17.38 -1.23 5.73
CA PHE A 255 17.98 -0.44 6.82
C PHE A 255 17.05 -0.24 8.02
N ILE A 256 15.73 -0.30 7.81
CA ILE A 256 14.72 -0.20 8.88
C ILE A 256 14.95 -1.30 9.93
N GLY A 257 15.57 -2.41 9.55
CA GLY A 257 15.97 -3.48 10.45
C GLY A 257 17.17 -3.18 11.35
N ARG A 258 17.81 -2.00 11.30
CA ARG A 258 19.01 -1.67 12.10
C ARG A 258 18.79 -1.83 13.60
N ASP A 259 17.61 -1.45 14.06
CA ASP A 259 17.23 -1.47 15.47
C ASP A 259 16.34 -2.67 15.82
N MET A 260 16.12 -3.58 14.87
CA MET A 260 15.26 -4.75 15.07
C MET A 260 16.04 -5.97 15.56
N GLY A 261 15.55 -6.59 16.64
CA GLY A 261 16.08 -7.87 17.14
C GLY A 261 17.49 -7.80 17.72
N LYS A 262 18.07 -8.96 18.04
CA LYS A 262 19.42 -9.08 18.61
C LYS A 262 20.47 -9.18 17.51
N SER A 263 21.56 -8.42 17.66
CA SER A 263 22.71 -8.46 16.74
C SER A 263 23.53 -9.73 16.94
N ILE A 264 23.76 -10.48 15.87
CA ILE A 264 24.44 -11.80 15.93
C ILE A 264 25.79 -11.79 15.21
N VAL A 265 25.92 -10.99 14.16
CA VAL A 265 27.16 -10.86 13.38
C VAL A 265 27.55 -9.40 13.31
N GLU A 266 28.56 -9.00 14.10
CA GLU A 266 29.12 -7.65 14.08
C GLU A 266 30.56 -7.64 13.56
N ILE A 267 30.93 -6.57 12.88
CA ILE A 267 32.31 -6.29 12.50
C ILE A 267 32.68 -4.90 12.97
N GLN A 268 33.78 -4.83 13.73
CA GLN A 268 34.45 -3.58 14.09
C GLN A 268 35.64 -3.34 13.16
N PHE A 269 35.86 -2.08 12.79
CA PHE A 269 37.00 -1.67 11.98
C PHE A 269 37.38 -0.21 12.25
N ASN A 270 38.63 0.13 11.96
CA ASN A 270 39.13 1.49 12.09
C ASN A 270 38.96 2.26 10.77
N GLY A 271 38.31 3.42 10.85
CA GLY A 271 38.08 4.36 9.74
C GLY A 271 36.83 4.04 8.91
N LYS A 272 36.45 4.99 8.05
CA LYS A 272 35.22 4.89 7.24
C LYS A 272 35.31 3.77 6.20
N ARG A 273 34.43 2.78 6.29
CA ARG A 273 34.27 1.70 5.29
C ARG A 273 32.87 1.71 4.71
N GLU A 274 32.69 1.05 3.57
CA GLU A 274 31.38 0.84 2.95
C GLU A 274 31.25 -0.62 2.51
N VAL A 275 30.02 -1.12 2.44
CA VAL A 275 29.73 -2.42 1.82
C VAL A 275 29.69 -2.22 0.32
N SER A 276 30.73 -2.71 -0.36
CA SER A 276 30.94 -2.54 -1.81
C SER A 276 30.37 -3.68 -2.65
N ASP A 277 30.18 -4.85 -2.07
CA ASP A 277 29.64 -6.01 -2.75
C ASP A 277 28.98 -6.97 -1.76
N VAL A 278 28.02 -7.74 -2.26
CA VAL A 278 27.28 -8.76 -1.50
C VAL A 278 27.25 -10.04 -2.33
N ARG A 279 27.58 -11.18 -1.72
CA ARG A 279 27.61 -12.50 -2.37
C ARG A 279 26.31 -13.26 -2.06
N PHE A 280 25.32 -13.15 -2.96
CA PHE A 280 23.97 -13.67 -2.69
C PHE A 280 23.93 -15.18 -2.49
N HIS A 281 24.74 -15.98 -3.19
CA HIS A 281 24.75 -17.44 -2.98
C HIS A 281 25.16 -17.84 -1.55
N MET A 282 26.08 -17.10 -0.92
CA MET A 282 26.48 -17.36 0.47
C MET A 282 25.37 -16.97 1.44
N LEU A 283 24.71 -15.83 1.23
CA LEU A 283 23.56 -15.42 2.03
C LEU A 283 22.38 -16.36 1.86
N ALA A 284 22.05 -16.76 0.62
CA ALA A 284 20.98 -17.71 0.33
C ALA A 284 21.19 -19.04 1.05
N TRP A 285 22.43 -19.52 1.14
CA TRP A 285 22.76 -20.72 1.90
C TRP A 285 22.49 -20.53 3.41
N VAL A 286 22.90 -19.41 3.99
CA VAL A 286 22.63 -19.06 5.41
C VAL A 286 21.12 -18.97 5.65
N SER A 287 20.43 -18.17 4.84
CA SER A 287 18.99 -17.94 4.92
C SER A 287 18.20 -19.24 4.80
N ARG A 288 18.53 -20.11 3.82
CA ARG A 288 17.83 -21.40 3.63
C ARG A 288 17.94 -22.31 4.84
N ARG A 289 19.14 -22.42 5.44
CA ARG A 289 19.35 -23.25 6.63
C ARG A 289 18.68 -22.66 7.86
N TRP A 290 18.76 -21.35 8.05
CA TRP A 290 18.11 -20.67 9.15
C TRP A 290 16.58 -20.77 9.06
N LEU A 291 15.98 -20.50 7.89
CA LEU A 291 14.53 -20.60 7.67
C LEU A 291 13.99 -22.00 7.97
N ARG A 292 14.69 -23.06 7.53
CA ARG A 292 14.31 -24.45 7.84
C ARG A 292 14.30 -24.73 9.34
N ARG A 293 15.26 -24.21 10.08
CA ARG A 293 15.27 -24.34 11.54
C ARG A 293 14.20 -23.47 12.18
N ALA A 294 14.04 -22.22 11.76
CA ALA A 294 13.03 -21.32 12.31
C ALA A 294 11.62 -21.88 12.13
N ALA A 295 11.35 -22.54 11.01
CA ALA A 295 10.07 -23.18 10.70
C ALA A 295 9.70 -24.32 11.69
N THR A 296 10.69 -25.00 12.30
CA THR A 296 10.42 -26.03 13.31
C THR A 296 10.05 -25.44 14.68
N PHE A 297 10.31 -24.15 14.90
CA PHE A 297 10.00 -23.45 16.16
C PHE A 297 8.70 -22.61 16.08
N THR A 298 8.22 -22.29 14.88
CA THR A 298 6.91 -21.65 14.68
C THR A 298 5.78 -22.62 15.07
N LYS A 299 5.12 -22.37 16.21
CA LYS A 299 3.93 -23.11 16.65
C LYS A 299 2.77 -22.89 15.67
N PRO A 300 1.88 -23.89 15.48
CA PRO A 300 0.65 -23.70 14.70
C PRO A 300 -0.21 -22.57 15.29
N PRO A 301 -0.97 -21.83 14.46
CA PRO A 301 -1.72 -20.65 14.90
C PRO A 301 -2.77 -21.04 15.94
N GLY A 302 -2.55 -20.62 17.19
CA GLY A 302 -3.59 -20.58 18.21
C GLY A 302 -4.45 -19.33 18.03
N LYS A 303 -5.76 -19.46 18.29
CA LYS A 303 -6.80 -18.41 18.22
C LYS A 303 -6.25 -17.00 18.49
N ALA A 304 -6.38 -16.10 17.51
CA ALA A 304 -6.07 -14.69 17.65
C ALA A 304 -6.98 -14.06 18.72
N GLY A 305 -6.39 -13.39 19.71
CA GLY A 305 -7.12 -12.56 20.65
C GLY A 305 -7.67 -11.31 19.97
N ILE A 306 -8.78 -10.80 20.49
CA ILE A 306 -9.58 -9.67 19.94
C ILE A 306 -8.83 -8.32 20.00
N PHE A 307 -7.63 -8.26 20.57
CA PHE A 307 -6.77 -7.08 20.54
C PHE A 307 -5.31 -7.47 20.26
N GLY A 308 -4.81 -7.07 19.09
CA GLY A 308 -3.45 -6.56 18.86
C GLY A 308 -2.20 -7.43 19.08
N ASP A 309 -2.24 -8.52 19.86
CA ASP A 309 -1.05 -9.33 20.15
C ASP A 309 -0.76 -10.30 19.00
N ARG A 310 -0.16 -9.76 17.93
CA ARG A 310 0.48 -10.55 16.88
C ARG A 310 1.66 -11.29 17.51
N LYS A 311 1.54 -12.61 17.71
CA LYS A 311 2.69 -13.46 18.07
C LYS A 311 3.77 -13.30 17.01
N GLU A 312 4.92 -12.79 17.44
CA GLU A 312 6.06 -12.43 16.58
C GLU A 312 6.56 -13.65 15.79
N THR A 313 6.40 -13.63 14.47
CA THR A 313 7.09 -14.58 13.59
C THR A 313 8.59 -14.29 13.63
N HIS A 314 9.42 -15.35 13.58
CA HIS A 314 10.86 -15.18 13.58
C HIS A 314 11.34 -14.49 12.30
N VAL A 315 12.20 -13.48 12.43
CA VAL A 315 12.71 -12.70 11.28
C VAL A 315 14.23 -12.68 11.27
N LEU A 316 14.82 -13.02 10.11
CA LEU A 316 16.24 -12.86 9.84
C LEU A 316 16.47 -11.51 9.15
N VAL A 317 17.21 -10.63 9.82
CA VAL A 317 17.39 -9.25 9.37
C VAL A 317 18.82 -9.06 8.90
N PHE A 318 19.00 -8.52 7.70
CA PHE A 318 20.28 -8.04 7.16
C PHE A 318 20.22 -6.52 7.05
N PRO A 319 20.55 -5.77 8.13
CA PRO A 319 20.33 -4.33 8.20
C PRO A 319 21.48 -3.54 7.53
N VAL A 320 21.92 -4.03 6.38
CA VAL A 320 23.05 -3.49 5.63
C VAL A 320 22.53 -2.65 4.49
N PHE A 321 23.15 -1.49 4.28
CA PHE A 321 22.83 -0.62 3.15
C PHE A 321 24.07 -0.48 2.26
N PRO A 322 24.11 -1.17 1.10
CA PRO A 322 25.26 -1.13 0.20
C PRO A 322 25.60 0.30 -0.26
N GLY A 323 26.88 0.67 -0.13
CA GLY A 323 27.40 2.00 -0.46
C GLY A 323 27.26 3.08 0.62
N GLU A 324 26.68 2.80 1.79
CA GLU A 324 26.64 3.78 2.89
C GLU A 324 27.95 3.79 3.68
N PRO A 325 28.48 4.98 4.05
CA PRO A 325 29.66 5.07 4.89
C PRO A 325 29.35 4.64 6.33
N ILE A 326 30.12 3.69 6.82
CA ILE A 326 30.05 3.17 8.19
C ILE A 326 31.33 3.58 8.92
N GLU A 327 31.21 4.11 10.13
CA GLU A 327 32.36 4.72 10.82
C GLU A 327 33.16 3.77 11.74
N LYS A 328 32.50 2.89 12.50
CA LYS A 328 33.17 2.09 13.54
C LYS A 328 32.70 0.63 13.64
N CYS A 329 31.40 0.40 13.64
CA CYS A 329 30.81 -0.94 13.76
C CYS A 329 29.61 -1.06 12.81
N ILE A 330 29.40 -2.26 12.28
CA ILE A 330 28.16 -2.63 11.59
C ILE A 330 27.69 -4.00 12.06
N SER A 331 26.41 -4.11 12.37
CA SER A 331 25.71 -5.38 12.45
C SER A 331 25.35 -5.83 11.04
N LEU A 332 25.94 -6.93 10.58
CA LEU A 332 25.65 -7.53 9.28
C LEU A 332 24.40 -8.41 9.30
N CYS A 333 24.04 -8.95 10.47
CA CYS A 333 22.92 -9.85 10.63
C CYS A 333 22.35 -9.78 12.05
N ARG A 334 21.03 -9.58 12.16
CA ARG A 334 20.24 -9.60 13.39
C ARG A 334 19.12 -10.63 13.28
N VAL A 335 18.61 -11.09 14.42
CA VAL A 335 17.45 -11.98 14.47
C VAL A 335 16.42 -11.45 15.45
N ILE A 336 15.16 -11.47 15.02
CA ILE A 336 13.97 -11.28 15.85
C ILE A 336 13.45 -12.66 16.22
N GLY A 337 13.30 -12.93 17.53
CA GLY A 337 12.94 -14.23 18.09
C GLY A 337 14.14 -15.06 18.57
N ASP A 338 13.85 -16.29 19.01
CA ASP A 338 14.78 -17.09 19.84
C ASP A 338 15.68 -18.06 19.06
N VAL A 339 15.73 -17.97 17.71
CA VAL A 339 16.48 -18.92 16.87
C VAL A 339 17.84 -18.33 16.43
N PRO A 340 18.96 -18.66 17.08
CA PRO A 340 20.27 -18.10 16.74
C PRO A 340 20.86 -18.68 15.44
N LEU A 341 21.85 -17.97 14.87
CA LEU A 341 22.72 -18.52 13.82
C LEU A 341 23.81 -19.43 14.43
N THR A 342 24.11 -20.53 13.73
CA THR A 342 25.23 -21.42 14.01
C THR A 342 26.58 -20.78 13.64
N SER A 343 27.69 -21.32 14.15
CA SER A 343 29.04 -20.81 13.85
C SER A 343 29.36 -20.79 12.36
N MET A 344 28.94 -21.82 11.60
CA MET A 344 29.09 -21.84 10.14
C MET A 344 28.27 -20.75 9.46
N GLU A 345 27.02 -20.55 9.87
CA GLU A 345 26.16 -19.49 9.32
C GLU A 345 26.71 -18.09 9.63
N LYS A 346 27.23 -17.86 10.84
CA LYS A 346 27.92 -16.61 11.19
C LYS A 346 29.14 -16.38 10.31
N PHE A 347 29.93 -17.42 10.04
CA PHE A 347 31.11 -17.34 9.16
C PHE A 347 30.73 -16.98 7.72
N PHE A 348 29.75 -17.67 7.13
CA PHE A 348 29.29 -17.39 5.77
C PHE A 348 28.58 -16.04 5.65
N ALA A 349 27.76 -15.65 6.63
CA ALA A 349 27.16 -14.32 6.68
C ALA A 349 28.24 -13.24 6.72
N ARG A 350 29.28 -13.41 7.54
CA ARG A 350 30.41 -12.47 7.60
C ARG A 350 31.19 -12.38 6.30
N ARG A 351 31.40 -13.50 5.61
CA ARG A 351 32.15 -13.56 4.33
C ARG A 351 31.33 -13.14 3.11
N ALA A 352 30.00 -13.07 3.24
CA ALA A 352 29.13 -12.65 2.17
C ALA A 352 29.23 -11.14 1.86
N PHE A 353 29.50 -10.32 2.88
CA PHE A 353 29.65 -8.87 2.73
C PHE A 353 31.11 -8.46 2.49
N VAL A 354 31.36 -7.68 1.44
CA VAL A 354 32.69 -7.18 1.10
C VAL A 354 32.84 -5.72 1.53
N LEU A 355 33.57 -5.50 2.62
CA LEU A 355 33.87 -4.18 3.15
C LEU A 355 35.14 -3.60 2.51
N THR A 356 35.03 -2.43 1.91
CA THR A 356 36.17 -1.68 1.35
C THR A 356 36.37 -0.36 2.08
N LYS A 357 37.61 0.16 2.09
CA LYS A 357 37.84 1.55 2.49
C LYS A 357 37.11 2.45 1.49
N ARG A 358 36.35 3.42 1.99
CA ARG A 358 35.63 4.37 1.13
C ARG A 358 36.64 5.06 0.21
N LYS A 359 36.51 4.84 -1.10
CA LYS A 359 37.17 5.73 -2.06
C LYS A 359 36.40 7.03 -2.00
N LYS A 360 37.05 8.18 -1.74
CA LYS A 360 36.41 9.47 -2.00
C LYS A 360 36.09 9.46 -3.50
N TRP A 361 34.81 9.28 -3.84
CA TRP A 361 34.37 9.56 -5.19
C TRP A 361 34.75 11.03 -5.43
N PRO A 362 35.38 11.37 -6.57
CA PRO A 362 35.54 12.78 -6.91
C PRO A 362 34.15 13.43 -6.82
N LEU A 363 34.07 14.70 -6.40
CA LEU A 363 32.80 15.44 -6.32
C LEU A 363 32.15 15.47 -7.72
N THR A 364 31.42 14.42 -8.07
CA THR A 364 30.68 14.34 -9.33
C THR A 364 29.38 15.06 -9.10
N LEU A 365 29.17 16.08 -9.91
CA LEU A 365 27.93 16.83 -9.98
C LEU A 365 26.73 15.88 -10.13
N SER A 366 25.72 16.06 -9.29
CA SER A 366 24.43 15.36 -9.35
C SER A 366 23.53 15.93 -10.45
N VAL A 367 22.57 15.13 -10.93
CA VAL A 367 21.59 15.60 -11.91
C VAL A 367 20.72 16.71 -11.33
N ARG A 368 20.39 16.64 -10.02
CA ARG A 368 19.61 17.69 -9.35
C ARG A 368 20.35 19.02 -9.28
N GLU A 369 21.67 19.01 -9.10
CA GLU A 369 22.49 20.23 -9.16
C GLU A 369 22.49 20.82 -10.58
N ILE A 370 22.58 20.01 -11.64
CA ILE A 370 22.50 20.51 -13.03
C ILE A 370 21.15 21.18 -13.29
N LEU A 371 20.05 20.51 -12.93
CA LEU A 371 18.70 21.07 -13.09
C LEU A 371 18.50 22.31 -12.18
N GLY A 372 19.14 22.33 -11.00
CA GLY A 372 19.07 23.43 -10.04
C GLY A 372 19.76 24.71 -10.51
N ASP A 373 20.86 24.59 -11.26
CA ASP A 373 21.51 25.76 -11.87
C ASP A 373 20.59 26.40 -12.93
N LEU A 374 19.93 25.59 -13.78
CA LEU A 374 18.93 26.09 -14.75
C LEU A 374 17.70 26.71 -14.07
N GLU A 375 17.19 26.05 -13.02
CA GLU A 375 16.11 26.57 -12.18
C GLU A 375 16.47 27.95 -11.58
N THR A 376 17.67 28.09 -11.02
CA THR A 376 18.12 29.34 -10.39
C THR A 376 18.26 30.46 -11.42
N GLU A 377 18.78 30.16 -12.62
CA GLU A 377 18.85 31.13 -13.71
C GLU A 377 17.46 31.55 -14.19
N ALA A 378 16.53 30.60 -14.35
CA ALA A 378 15.16 30.89 -14.77
C ALA A 378 14.39 31.72 -13.72
N VAL A 379 14.53 31.42 -12.43
CA VAL A 379 13.98 32.25 -11.34
C VAL A 379 14.57 33.67 -11.37
N SER A 380 15.86 33.79 -11.67
CA SER A 380 16.53 35.09 -11.79
C SER A 380 16.03 35.89 -12.98
N ALA A 381 15.75 35.23 -14.11
CA ALA A 381 15.14 35.84 -15.30
C ALA A 381 13.72 36.35 -15.02
N ILE A 382 12.90 35.57 -14.30
CA ILE A 382 11.58 36.02 -13.81
C ILE A 382 11.74 37.28 -12.95
N ALA A 383 12.66 37.25 -11.96
CA ALA A 383 12.87 38.38 -11.07
C ALA A 383 13.36 39.65 -11.80
N ALA A 384 14.08 39.49 -12.91
CA ALA A 384 14.53 40.58 -13.77
C ALA A 384 13.46 41.06 -14.78
N GLY A 385 12.37 40.31 -14.96
CA GLY A 385 11.35 40.58 -15.98
C GLY A 385 11.81 40.27 -17.41
N ASP A 386 12.85 39.44 -17.59
CA ASP A 386 13.38 39.06 -18.90
C ASP A 386 12.68 37.79 -19.42
N GLU A 387 11.60 37.98 -20.17
CA GLU A 387 10.74 36.91 -20.69
C GLU A 387 11.46 36.02 -21.71
N ALA A 388 12.19 36.60 -22.65
CA ALA A 388 12.90 35.84 -23.68
C ALA A 388 13.95 34.91 -23.07
N SER A 389 14.77 35.43 -22.13
CA SER A 389 15.74 34.60 -21.42
C SER A 389 15.07 33.52 -20.58
N PHE A 390 13.92 33.82 -19.96
CA PHE A 390 13.17 32.82 -19.19
C PHE A 390 12.62 31.70 -20.08
N GLU A 391 12.02 32.03 -21.22
CA GLU A 391 11.46 31.04 -22.14
C GLU A 391 12.54 30.07 -22.64
N ASP A 392 13.70 30.59 -23.06
CA ASP A 392 14.85 29.78 -23.48
C ASP A 392 15.33 28.84 -22.36
N LEU A 393 15.49 29.35 -21.15
CA LEU A 393 15.93 28.56 -19.98
C LEU A 393 14.89 27.51 -19.58
N LEU A 394 13.60 27.83 -19.68
CA LEU A 394 12.52 26.90 -19.39
C LEU A 394 12.52 25.75 -20.39
N TYR A 395 12.70 26.02 -21.69
CA TYR A 395 12.81 24.95 -22.69
C TYR A 395 14.08 24.12 -22.49
N GLU A 396 15.23 24.73 -22.20
CA GLU A 396 16.47 24.01 -21.89
C GLU A 396 16.27 23.06 -20.69
N LEU A 397 15.61 23.54 -19.63
CA LEU A 397 15.27 22.74 -18.45
C LEU A 397 14.32 21.58 -18.79
N MET A 398 13.26 21.84 -19.56
CA MET A 398 12.31 20.82 -19.99
C MET A 398 12.96 19.77 -20.89
N ASP A 399 13.77 20.19 -21.86
CA ASP A 399 14.48 19.30 -22.77
C ASP A 399 15.43 18.39 -22.03
N LEU A 400 16.22 18.93 -21.11
CA LEU A 400 17.12 18.14 -20.29
C LEU A 400 16.34 17.15 -19.42
N HIS A 401 15.25 17.59 -18.78
CA HIS A 401 14.40 16.71 -17.97
C HIS A 401 13.81 15.57 -18.80
N ILE A 402 13.29 15.87 -20.00
CA ILE A 402 12.74 14.86 -20.91
C ILE A 402 13.83 13.87 -21.33
N VAL A 403 14.99 14.35 -21.73
CA VAL A 403 16.13 13.50 -22.14
C VAL A 403 16.57 12.59 -21.01
N LEU A 404 16.62 13.08 -19.77
CA LEU A 404 16.97 12.27 -18.60
C LEU A 404 15.97 11.13 -18.37
N LEU A 405 14.66 11.41 -18.45
CA LEU A 405 13.63 10.38 -18.30
C LEU A 405 13.67 9.37 -19.43
N LYS A 406 13.87 9.79 -20.69
CA LYS A 406 14.04 8.89 -21.83
C LYS A 406 15.33 8.06 -21.73
N ALA A 407 16.41 8.65 -21.23
CA ALA A 407 17.66 7.93 -20.97
C ALA A 407 17.50 6.89 -19.85
N GLY A 408 16.52 7.05 -18.96
CA GLY A 408 16.18 6.09 -17.90
C GLY A 408 15.37 4.87 -18.37
N ILE A 409 14.85 4.84 -19.60
CA ILE A 409 14.07 3.71 -20.13
C ILE A 409 14.91 2.42 -20.06
N SER A 410 14.29 1.36 -19.55
CA SER A 410 14.86 0.03 -19.34
C SER A 410 13.78 -1.05 -19.53
N THR A 411 14.19 -2.32 -19.53
CA THR A 411 13.27 -3.47 -19.53
C THR A 411 13.52 -4.29 -18.28
N ASN A 412 12.45 -4.71 -17.60
CA ASN A 412 12.54 -5.58 -16.43
C ASN A 412 12.92 -7.01 -16.83
N SER A 413 13.22 -7.84 -15.82
CA SER A 413 13.51 -9.28 -15.96
C SER A 413 12.38 -10.09 -16.61
N ILE A 414 11.17 -9.52 -16.70
CA ILE A 414 9.97 -10.09 -17.34
C ILE A 414 9.71 -9.39 -18.69
N GLU A 415 10.71 -8.74 -19.29
CA GLU A 415 10.64 -7.99 -20.56
C GLU A 415 9.62 -6.83 -20.62
N LYS A 416 8.97 -6.50 -19.49
CA LYS A 416 8.07 -5.35 -19.39
C LYS A 416 8.85 -4.02 -19.39
N PRO A 417 8.34 -2.95 -20.03
CA PRO A 417 8.97 -1.63 -20.00
C PRO A 417 9.05 -1.11 -18.56
N ASN A 418 10.20 -0.54 -18.19
CA ASN A 418 10.45 0.07 -16.89
C ASN A 418 11.34 1.32 -17.05
N ASN A 419 11.54 2.09 -15.97
CA ASN A 419 12.40 3.26 -15.99
C ASN A 419 13.22 3.38 -14.70
N PHE A 420 14.53 3.58 -14.83
CA PHE A 420 15.43 3.79 -13.69
C PHE A 420 15.14 5.07 -12.89
N ALA A 421 14.38 6.02 -13.44
CA ALA A 421 13.92 7.20 -12.71
C ALA A 421 12.83 6.87 -11.65
N LEU A 422 12.32 5.64 -11.62
CA LEU A 422 11.49 5.11 -10.53
C LEU A 422 12.31 4.65 -9.32
N LEU A 423 13.63 4.52 -9.45
CA LEU A 423 14.48 4.17 -8.32
C LEU A 423 14.37 5.25 -7.22
N PRO A 424 14.39 4.87 -5.94
CA PRO A 424 14.37 5.81 -4.83
C PRO A 424 15.68 6.62 -4.78
N ASP A 425 15.57 7.93 -4.62
CA ASP A 425 16.70 8.79 -4.34
C ASP A 425 17.07 8.77 -2.85
N ARG A 426 18.37 8.54 -2.61
CA ARG A 426 18.95 8.35 -1.29
C ARG A 426 19.35 9.63 -0.58
N THR A 427 19.33 10.76 -1.27
CA THR A 427 19.67 12.04 -0.62
C THR A 427 18.52 12.56 0.26
N HIS A 428 17.34 11.93 0.18
CA HIS A 428 16.13 12.33 0.89
C HIS A 428 15.69 11.26 1.91
N VAL A 429 15.19 11.71 3.07
CA VAL A 429 14.84 10.88 4.25
C VAL A 429 13.73 9.85 3.98
N PHE A 430 12.90 10.05 2.96
CA PHE A 430 11.73 9.21 2.65
C PHE A 430 11.84 8.46 1.31
N GLU A 431 13.05 8.28 0.76
CA GLU A 431 13.28 7.43 -0.41
C GLU A 431 12.37 7.75 -1.62
N ARG A 432 12.13 9.04 -1.89
CA ARG A 432 11.26 9.45 -3.01
C ARG A 432 11.86 9.02 -4.35
N PRO A 433 11.05 8.59 -5.34
CA PRO A 433 11.57 8.28 -6.67
C PRO A 433 12.28 9.48 -7.30
N ILE A 434 13.34 9.20 -8.07
CA ILE A 434 14.20 10.24 -8.65
C ILE A 434 13.44 11.21 -9.56
N HIS A 435 12.51 10.71 -10.39
CA HIS A 435 11.71 11.58 -11.26
C HIS A 435 10.88 12.61 -10.48
N GLU A 436 10.42 12.27 -9.27
CA GLU A 436 9.71 13.21 -8.40
C GLU A 436 10.66 14.27 -7.87
N VAL A 437 11.88 13.87 -7.46
CA VAL A 437 12.92 14.80 -6.99
C VAL A 437 13.30 15.80 -8.08
N TRP A 438 13.42 15.36 -9.34
CA TRP A 438 13.68 16.23 -10.48
C TRP A 438 12.53 17.17 -10.75
N SER A 439 11.29 16.68 -10.70
CA SER A 439 10.09 17.50 -10.93
C SER A 439 9.93 18.64 -9.92
N ARG A 440 10.62 18.57 -8.76
CA ARG A 440 10.62 19.66 -7.77
C ARG A 440 11.24 20.97 -8.27
N VAL A 441 12.05 20.94 -9.34
CA VAL A 441 12.64 22.16 -9.93
C VAL A 441 11.57 23.16 -10.39
N TYR A 442 10.39 22.67 -10.77
CA TYR A 442 9.30 23.54 -11.23
C TYR A 442 8.58 24.26 -10.09
N LEU A 443 8.70 23.80 -8.84
CA LEU A 443 7.97 24.36 -7.71
C LEU A 443 8.43 25.80 -7.41
N SER A 444 9.74 26.05 -7.45
CA SER A 444 10.27 27.41 -7.24
C SER A 444 9.88 28.34 -8.39
N LEU A 445 9.86 27.84 -9.63
CA LEU A 445 9.40 28.57 -10.81
C LEU A 445 7.91 28.92 -10.72
N PHE A 446 7.06 28.00 -10.25
CA PHE A 446 5.65 28.28 -10.00
C PHE A 446 5.47 29.41 -8.98
N VAL A 447 6.18 29.35 -7.85
CA VAL A 447 6.12 30.40 -6.83
C VAL A 447 6.64 31.75 -7.37
N ALA A 448 7.73 31.74 -8.14
CA ALA A 448 8.30 32.94 -8.73
C ALA A 448 7.36 33.58 -9.78
N ALA A 449 6.80 32.78 -10.68
CA ALA A 449 5.88 33.24 -11.71
C ALA A 449 4.59 33.84 -11.11
N VAL A 450 4.00 33.16 -10.12
CA VAL A 450 2.81 33.68 -9.42
C VAL A 450 3.11 34.97 -8.65
N LYS A 451 4.30 35.10 -8.05
CA LYS A 451 4.68 36.32 -7.29
C LYS A 451 4.72 37.56 -8.18
N ILE A 452 5.11 37.43 -9.45
CA ILE A 452 5.24 38.56 -10.39
C ILE A 452 3.97 38.83 -11.21
N LEU A 453 2.92 38.03 -11.00
CA LEU A 453 1.65 38.08 -11.72
C LEU A 453 1.04 39.50 -11.84
N PRO A 454 1.07 40.37 -10.81
CA PRO A 454 0.54 41.75 -10.96
C PRO A 454 1.29 42.61 -11.98
N ALA A 455 2.57 42.30 -12.25
CA ALA A 455 3.44 43.07 -13.11
C ALA A 455 3.55 42.45 -14.52
N ASN A 456 3.71 41.12 -14.61
CA ASN A 456 3.75 40.40 -15.88
C ASN A 456 3.15 38.99 -15.72
N GLY A 457 2.08 38.71 -16.48
CA GLY A 457 1.38 37.43 -16.48
C GLY A 457 2.00 36.35 -17.39
N GLU A 458 2.83 36.72 -18.37
CA GLU A 458 3.36 35.81 -19.40
C GLU A 458 4.17 34.66 -18.79
N PHE A 459 4.94 34.93 -17.72
CA PHE A 459 5.67 33.89 -16.98
C PHE A 459 4.75 32.79 -16.45
N PHE A 460 3.58 33.17 -15.93
CA PHE A 460 2.58 32.22 -15.45
C PHE A 460 2.00 31.40 -16.60
N ASP A 461 1.72 32.05 -17.73
CA ASP A 461 1.14 31.42 -18.92
C ASP A 461 2.05 30.33 -19.49
N HIS A 462 3.36 30.58 -19.58
CA HIS A 462 4.35 29.56 -19.94
C HIS A 462 4.33 28.37 -18.96
N MET A 463 4.30 28.65 -17.65
CA MET A 463 4.32 27.60 -16.61
C MET A 463 3.05 26.75 -16.60
N ALA A 464 1.88 27.33 -16.89
CA ALA A 464 0.61 26.62 -16.99
C ALA A 464 0.66 25.50 -18.06
N HIS A 465 1.40 25.71 -19.15
CA HIS A 465 1.51 24.76 -20.26
C HIS A 465 2.64 23.71 -20.10
N VAL A 466 3.53 23.86 -19.11
CA VAL A 466 4.66 22.93 -18.89
C VAL A 466 4.19 21.48 -18.74
N PRO A 467 3.19 21.16 -17.89
CA PRO A 467 2.78 19.77 -17.68
C PRO A 467 2.24 19.11 -18.96
N GLY A 468 1.49 19.85 -19.78
CA GLY A 468 0.99 19.37 -21.08
C GLY A 468 2.10 19.09 -22.09
N LYS A 469 3.08 19.99 -22.18
CA LYS A 469 4.26 19.81 -23.05
C LYS A 469 5.10 18.60 -22.59
N LEU A 470 5.32 18.44 -21.28
CA LEU A 470 6.04 17.29 -20.72
C LEU A 470 5.30 15.98 -21.00
N PHE A 471 4.00 15.91 -20.70
CA PHE A 471 3.19 14.71 -20.89
C PHE A 471 3.22 14.22 -22.34
N ARG A 472 3.00 15.13 -23.30
CA ARG A 472 3.00 14.79 -24.74
C ARG A 472 4.36 14.24 -25.20
N ARG A 473 5.46 14.84 -24.75
CA ARG A 473 6.82 14.48 -25.16
C ARG A 473 7.39 13.25 -24.46
N LEU A 474 6.76 12.81 -23.36
CA LEU A 474 7.14 11.63 -22.57
C LEU A 474 6.21 10.43 -22.79
N ARG A 475 5.24 10.52 -23.71
CA ARG A 475 4.31 9.42 -24.03
C ARG A 475 5.04 8.13 -24.43
N ASP A 476 6.20 8.24 -25.05
CA ASP A 476 7.07 7.13 -25.46
C ASP A 476 7.82 6.45 -24.30
N VAL A 477 7.88 7.07 -23.11
CA VAL A 477 8.51 6.47 -21.92
C VAL A 477 7.73 5.26 -21.41
N ARG A 478 6.43 5.15 -21.72
CA ARG A 478 5.55 4.01 -21.40
C ARG A 478 5.56 3.60 -19.90
N SER A 479 5.84 4.53 -18.99
CA SER A 479 5.67 4.33 -17.53
C SER A 479 4.46 5.14 -17.06
N LYS A 480 3.46 4.42 -16.55
CA LYS A 480 2.22 4.99 -16.03
C LYS A 480 2.49 5.88 -14.83
N GLU A 481 3.37 5.44 -13.92
CA GLU A 481 3.69 6.13 -12.67
C GLU A 481 4.32 7.50 -12.93
N ILE A 482 5.28 7.59 -13.86
CA ILE A 482 5.93 8.86 -14.22
C ILE A 482 4.91 9.82 -14.83
N LEU A 483 4.11 9.36 -15.79
CA LEU A 483 3.12 10.19 -16.47
C LEU A 483 2.00 10.65 -15.51
N GLU A 484 1.55 9.78 -14.61
CA GLU A 484 0.62 10.15 -13.55
C GLU A 484 1.23 11.17 -12.58
N HIS A 485 2.51 11.07 -12.23
CA HIS A 485 3.17 12.05 -11.36
C HIS A 485 3.14 13.46 -11.97
N LEU A 486 3.32 13.59 -13.28
CA LEU A 486 3.26 14.90 -13.97
C LEU A 486 1.89 15.59 -13.81
N LEU A 487 0.82 14.83 -13.64
CA LEU A 487 -0.53 15.37 -13.38
C LEU A 487 -0.68 16.00 -11.98
N ASN A 488 0.31 15.81 -11.08
CA ASN A 488 0.35 16.54 -9.82
C ASN A 488 0.83 17.99 -10.00
N LEU A 489 1.66 18.29 -11.02
CA LEU A 489 2.25 19.61 -11.22
C LEU A 489 1.21 20.73 -11.39
N PRO A 490 0.15 20.58 -12.22
CA PRO A 490 -0.91 21.60 -12.32
C PRO A 490 -1.57 21.92 -10.98
N SER A 491 -1.85 20.90 -10.15
CA SER A 491 -2.45 21.12 -8.83
C SER A 491 -1.55 21.89 -7.86
N ILE A 492 -0.22 21.75 -8.01
CA ILE A 492 0.76 22.53 -7.23
C ILE A 492 0.79 23.99 -7.70
N LEU A 493 0.71 24.22 -9.02
CA LEU A 493 0.60 25.58 -9.58
C LEU A 493 -0.71 26.26 -9.14
N ALA A 494 -1.84 25.56 -9.23
CA ALA A 494 -3.13 26.06 -8.74
C ALA A 494 -3.10 26.39 -7.25
N ASN A 495 -2.49 25.53 -6.42
CA ASN A 495 -2.32 25.81 -5.00
C ASN A 495 -1.42 27.03 -4.74
N SER A 496 -0.39 27.23 -5.57
CA SER A 496 0.47 28.41 -5.49
C SER A 496 -0.30 29.69 -5.85
N LEU A 497 -1.15 29.63 -6.88
CA LEU A 497 -2.06 30.72 -7.26
C LEU A 497 -3.07 31.03 -6.14
N GLY A 498 -3.70 29.99 -5.55
CA GLY A 498 -4.64 30.17 -4.43
C GLY A 498 -3.96 30.76 -3.18
N THR A 499 -2.73 30.34 -2.88
CA THR A 499 -1.94 30.92 -1.77
C THR A 499 -1.62 32.40 -2.02
N TRP A 500 -1.30 32.76 -3.26
CA TRP A 500 -1.08 34.15 -3.65
C TRP A 500 -2.37 34.96 -3.58
N TRP A 501 -3.50 34.40 -4.02
CA TRP A 501 -4.80 35.03 -3.93
C TRP A 501 -5.17 35.32 -2.47
N ALA A 502 -5.04 34.35 -1.57
CA ALA A 502 -5.35 34.51 -0.14
C ALA A 502 -4.52 35.65 0.49
N ARG A 503 -3.20 35.64 0.26
CA ARG A 503 -2.30 36.73 0.71
C ARG A 503 -2.70 38.08 0.14
N SER A 504 -3.05 38.14 -1.14
CA SER A 504 -3.44 39.38 -1.81
C SER A 504 -4.76 39.94 -1.26
N VAL A 505 -5.69 39.07 -0.86
CA VAL A 505 -6.96 39.46 -0.22
C VAL A 505 -6.70 40.01 1.20
N GLU A 506 -5.84 39.36 1.98
CA GLU A 506 -5.42 39.82 3.31
C GLU A 506 -4.70 41.18 3.24
N GLU A 507 -3.80 41.38 2.26
CA GLU A 507 -3.13 42.66 2.01
C GLU A 507 -4.10 43.79 1.62
N GLN A 508 -5.26 43.45 1.03
CA GLN A 508 -6.35 44.38 0.76
C GLN A 508 -7.26 44.64 1.99
N GLY A 509 -6.92 44.10 3.15
CA GLY A 509 -7.63 44.31 4.43
C GLY A 509 -8.85 43.42 4.62
N LYS A 510 -9.07 42.41 3.77
CA LYS A 510 -10.20 41.48 3.86
C LYS A 510 -9.75 40.21 4.59
N LEU A 511 -9.67 40.25 5.92
CA LEU A 511 -9.15 39.15 6.74
C LEU A 511 -10.11 37.96 6.90
N GLU A 512 -11.42 38.19 6.74
CA GLU A 512 -12.43 37.13 6.80
C GLU A 512 -12.74 36.63 5.38
N HIS A 513 -11.93 35.68 4.90
CA HIS A 513 -12.17 34.96 3.65
C HIS A 513 -12.17 33.45 3.91
N ASN A 514 -13.25 32.78 3.49
CA ASN A 514 -13.44 31.33 3.54
C ASN A 514 -14.72 30.97 2.79
N HIS A 515 -15.17 29.72 2.85
CA HIS A 515 -16.41 29.27 2.22
C HIS A 515 -17.70 29.91 2.78
N TYR A 516 -17.65 30.57 3.94
CA TYR A 516 -18.74 31.38 4.53
C TYR A 516 -18.69 32.86 4.11
N SER A 517 -17.51 33.34 3.69
CA SER A 517 -17.23 34.72 3.31
C SER A 517 -16.49 34.77 1.97
N PRO A 518 -17.16 34.38 0.86
CA PRO A 518 -16.55 34.39 -0.45
C PRO A 518 -16.21 35.82 -0.84
N THR A 519 -15.03 36.00 -1.43
CA THR A 519 -14.46 37.30 -1.69
C THR A 519 -13.94 37.38 -3.12
N LEU A 520 -13.95 38.60 -3.67
CA LEU A 520 -13.24 38.95 -4.90
C LEU A 520 -12.11 39.91 -4.56
N LEU A 521 -11.00 39.80 -5.28
CA LEU A 521 -9.93 40.80 -5.26
C LEU A 521 -10.45 42.14 -5.81
N ASN A 522 -9.89 43.24 -5.33
CA ASN A 522 -10.11 44.55 -5.94
C ASN A 522 -9.19 44.71 -7.17
N PRO A 523 -9.61 45.45 -8.22
CA PRO A 523 -8.73 45.81 -9.34
C PRO A 523 -7.47 46.57 -8.86
N PRO A 524 -6.29 46.40 -9.49
CA PRO A 524 -6.03 45.61 -10.70
C PRO A 524 -5.72 44.11 -10.46
N LEU A 525 -5.60 43.67 -9.20
CA LEU A 525 -5.25 42.27 -8.91
C LEU A 525 -6.34 41.29 -9.37
N LEU A 526 -7.60 41.73 -9.41
CA LEU A 526 -8.71 40.94 -9.95
C LEU A 526 -8.50 40.54 -11.42
N SER A 527 -8.06 41.48 -12.28
CA SER A 527 -7.85 41.18 -13.70
C SER A 527 -6.66 40.25 -13.91
N ALA A 528 -5.58 40.45 -13.15
CA ALA A 528 -4.42 39.56 -13.19
C ALA A 528 -4.78 38.14 -12.75
N HIS A 529 -5.54 38.00 -11.67
CA HIS A 529 -6.05 36.71 -11.19
C HIS A 529 -6.96 36.03 -12.23
N ARG A 530 -7.91 36.78 -12.82
CA ARG A 530 -8.83 36.26 -13.82
C ARG A 530 -8.11 35.74 -15.07
N ALA A 531 -7.15 36.50 -15.58
CA ALA A 531 -6.34 36.05 -16.72
C ALA A 531 -5.57 34.77 -16.39
N ALA A 532 -4.94 34.72 -15.21
CA ALA A 532 -4.19 33.54 -14.77
C ALA A 532 -5.07 32.29 -14.64
N ILE A 533 -6.26 32.39 -14.02
CA ILE A 533 -7.15 31.23 -13.88
C ILE A 533 -7.70 30.78 -15.24
N GLU A 534 -7.99 31.70 -16.15
CA GLU A 534 -8.41 31.39 -17.53
C GLU A 534 -7.32 30.61 -18.28
N THR A 535 -6.07 31.09 -18.28
CA THR A 535 -4.95 30.38 -18.90
C THR A 535 -4.73 29.02 -18.25
N PHE A 536 -4.78 28.95 -16.92
CA PHE A 536 -4.61 27.71 -16.18
C PHE A 536 -5.67 26.67 -16.55
N VAL A 537 -6.96 27.05 -16.54
CA VAL A 537 -8.08 26.17 -16.90
C VAL A 537 -7.93 25.68 -18.34
N GLY A 538 -7.60 26.58 -19.27
CA GLY A 538 -7.35 26.22 -20.67
C GLY A 538 -6.23 25.18 -20.81
N ALA A 539 -5.09 25.41 -20.15
CA ALA A 539 -3.96 24.48 -20.16
C ALA A 539 -4.32 23.13 -19.49
N TRP A 540 -5.03 23.16 -18.37
CA TRP A 540 -5.48 21.98 -17.63
C TRP A 540 -6.43 21.11 -18.45
N GLU A 541 -7.50 21.69 -19.00
CA GLU A 541 -8.46 20.93 -19.81
C GLU A 541 -7.86 20.41 -21.12
N SER A 542 -6.86 21.09 -21.67
CA SER A 542 -6.14 20.65 -22.87
C SER A 542 -5.48 19.27 -22.69
N LEU A 543 -5.07 18.91 -21.46
CA LEU A 543 -4.45 17.61 -21.15
C LEU A 543 -5.40 16.46 -21.51
N LYS A 544 -6.59 16.44 -20.91
CA LYS A 544 -7.59 15.39 -21.19
C LYS A 544 -8.12 15.45 -22.62
N ASN A 545 -8.21 16.65 -23.20
CA ASN A 545 -8.81 16.88 -24.51
C ASN A 545 -7.88 16.55 -25.68
N HIS A 546 -6.56 16.63 -25.49
CA HIS A 546 -5.57 16.53 -26.57
C HIS A 546 -4.32 15.71 -26.26
N SER A 547 -4.00 15.47 -25.00
CA SER A 547 -2.72 14.83 -24.62
C SER A 547 -2.88 13.39 -24.12
N PHE A 548 -4.02 13.06 -23.48
CA PHE A 548 -4.27 11.70 -23.01
C PHE A 548 -4.60 10.76 -24.17
N PRO A 549 -4.07 9.52 -24.17
CA PRO A 549 -4.47 8.47 -25.11
C PRO A 549 -5.93 8.05 -24.87
N PRO A 550 -6.59 7.43 -25.85
CA PRO A 550 -6.11 7.13 -27.21
C PRO A 550 -6.15 8.36 -28.14
N ASP A 551 -5.31 8.35 -29.19
CA ASP A 551 -5.34 9.35 -30.26
C ASP A 551 -6.59 9.13 -31.16
N ARG A 552 -7.15 10.21 -31.72
CA ARG A 552 -8.44 10.17 -32.45
C ARG A 552 -8.47 9.30 -33.72
N SER A 553 -7.31 8.84 -34.21
CA SER A 553 -7.16 8.19 -35.52
C SER A 553 -7.00 6.66 -35.46
N GLU A 554 -6.98 6.04 -34.29
CA GLU A 554 -6.62 4.62 -34.14
C GLU A 554 -7.79 3.77 -33.61
N THR A 555 -7.90 2.53 -34.09
CA THR A 555 -8.77 1.50 -33.49
C THR A 555 -8.17 1.11 -32.14
N VAL A 556 -8.86 1.48 -31.06
CA VAL A 556 -8.28 1.43 -29.72
C VAL A 556 -8.44 0.06 -29.08
N SER A 557 -7.34 -0.51 -28.58
CA SER A 557 -7.35 -1.75 -27.80
C SER A 557 -7.81 -1.51 -26.36
N TRP A 558 -8.36 -2.56 -25.70
CA TRP A 558 -8.69 -2.48 -24.28
C TRP A 558 -7.48 -2.17 -23.40
N ASP A 559 -6.29 -2.68 -23.74
CA ASP A 559 -5.05 -2.44 -23.00
C ASP A 559 -4.61 -0.97 -23.01
N GLU A 560 -4.81 -0.29 -24.14
CA GLU A 560 -4.55 1.14 -24.23
C GLU A 560 -5.56 1.95 -23.41
N LEU A 561 -6.85 1.59 -23.49
CA LEU A 561 -7.91 2.25 -22.72
C LEU A 561 -7.70 2.10 -21.20
N ARG A 562 -7.44 0.89 -20.72
CA ARG A 562 -7.18 0.67 -19.29
C ARG A 562 -5.89 1.35 -18.84
N GLY A 563 -4.88 1.42 -19.70
CA GLY A 563 -3.65 2.19 -19.47
C GLY A 563 -3.92 3.69 -19.32
N ALA A 564 -4.86 4.22 -20.11
CA ALA A 564 -5.28 5.61 -20.08
C ALA A 564 -6.21 5.97 -18.91
N GLY A 565 -6.99 5.01 -18.41
CA GLY A 565 -8.03 5.21 -17.39
C GLY A 565 -7.52 5.93 -16.13
N GLY A 566 -6.30 5.60 -15.68
CA GLY A 566 -5.67 6.25 -14.51
C GLY A 566 -5.39 7.75 -14.71
N TYR A 567 -5.09 8.19 -15.94
CA TYR A 567 -4.86 9.61 -16.23
C TYR A 567 -6.17 10.40 -16.12
N TYR A 568 -7.27 9.86 -16.65
CA TYR A 568 -8.60 10.48 -16.58
C TYR A 568 -9.12 10.52 -15.14
N GLU A 569 -8.99 9.42 -14.39
CA GLU A 569 -9.33 9.34 -12.97
C GLU A 569 -8.58 10.42 -12.17
N LYS A 570 -7.24 10.47 -12.32
CA LYS A 570 -6.40 11.42 -11.60
C LYS A 570 -6.70 12.87 -11.97
N HIS A 571 -6.91 13.15 -13.25
CA HIS A 571 -7.31 14.49 -13.70
C HIS A 571 -8.65 14.90 -13.06
N LEU A 572 -9.67 14.04 -13.09
CA LEU A 572 -10.96 14.39 -12.53
C LEU A 572 -10.88 14.62 -11.01
N ASN A 573 -10.16 13.76 -10.29
CA ASN A 573 -9.94 13.93 -8.84
C ASN A 573 -9.20 15.23 -8.52
N LYS A 574 -8.20 15.61 -9.32
CA LYS A 574 -7.49 16.87 -9.14
C LYS A 574 -8.35 18.09 -9.49
N THR A 575 -9.25 18.01 -10.47
CA THR A 575 -10.25 19.07 -10.73
C THR A 575 -11.12 19.30 -9.49
N LEU A 576 -11.67 18.23 -8.89
CA LEU A 576 -12.46 18.36 -7.67
C LEU A 576 -11.64 18.92 -6.52
N PHE A 577 -10.40 18.45 -6.34
CA PHE A 577 -9.50 18.94 -5.30
C PHE A 577 -9.24 20.45 -5.44
N MET A 578 -8.99 20.94 -6.66
CA MET A 578 -8.77 22.38 -6.92
C MET A 578 -10.04 23.21 -6.69
N LEU A 579 -11.21 22.67 -7.05
CA LEU A 579 -12.50 23.29 -6.74
C LEU A 579 -12.70 23.46 -5.23
N ILE A 580 -12.54 22.38 -4.47
CA ILE A 580 -12.75 22.41 -3.02
C ILE A 580 -11.73 23.33 -2.33
N MET A 581 -10.48 23.35 -2.81
CA MET A 581 -9.48 24.31 -2.34
C MET A 581 -9.92 25.76 -2.56
N ALA A 582 -10.36 26.13 -3.77
CA ALA A 582 -10.80 27.50 -4.05
C ALA A 582 -12.01 27.91 -3.18
N ILE A 583 -12.96 27.00 -2.99
CA ILE A 583 -14.13 27.24 -2.12
C ILE A 583 -13.71 27.46 -0.67
N ARG A 584 -12.82 26.60 -0.15
CA ARG A 584 -12.32 26.69 1.23
C ARG A 584 -11.65 28.03 1.50
N GLU A 585 -10.79 28.50 0.59
CA GLU A 585 -10.10 29.78 0.73
C GLU A 585 -11.06 30.98 0.58
N GLY A 586 -12.24 30.78 -0.02
CA GLY A 586 -13.21 31.82 -0.32
C GLY A 586 -12.97 32.52 -1.66
N ASP A 587 -12.14 31.93 -2.54
CA ASP A 587 -11.89 32.45 -3.89
C ASP A 587 -13.08 32.19 -4.79
N GLN A 588 -13.93 33.21 -4.93
CA GLN A 588 -15.14 33.11 -5.73
C GLN A 588 -14.82 32.87 -7.21
N GLU A 589 -13.82 33.56 -7.79
CA GLU A 589 -13.52 33.46 -9.23
C GLU A 589 -12.90 32.08 -9.54
N GLY A 590 -11.94 31.63 -8.75
CA GLY A 590 -11.33 30.30 -8.91
C GLY A 590 -12.33 29.15 -8.72
N ALA A 591 -13.22 29.28 -7.73
CA ALA A 591 -14.26 28.27 -7.48
C ALA A 591 -15.27 28.18 -8.63
N GLU A 592 -15.71 29.32 -9.20
CA GLU A 592 -16.63 29.33 -10.33
C GLU A 592 -16.01 28.69 -11.58
N TRP A 593 -14.75 28.99 -11.89
CA TRP A 593 -14.04 28.38 -13.02
C TRP A 593 -13.83 26.88 -12.85
N MET A 594 -13.39 26.42 -11.68
CA MET A 594 -13.19 24.98 -11.44
C MET A 594 -14.52 24.21 -11.39
N ALA A 595 -15.60 24.83 -10.92
CA ALA A 595 -16.94 24.25 -10.95
C ALA A 595 -17.43 24.09 -12.40
N ASP A 596 -17.21 25.10 -13.24
CA ASP A 596 -17.54 25.05 -14.67
C ASP A 596 -16.71 23.97 -15.40
N SER A 597 -15.41 23.86 -15.11
CA SER A 597 -14.55 22.79 -15.62
C SER A 597 -15.02 21.39 -15.18
N LEU A 598 -15.48 21.23 -13.95
CA LEU A 598 -16.04 19.97 -13.46
C LEU A 598 -17.35 19.63 -14.18
N LEU A 599 -18.25 20.60 -14.36
CA LEU A 599 -19.52 20.44 -15.07
C LEU A 599 -19.31 20.04 -16.55
N LYS A 600 -18.39 20.71 -17.24
CA LYS A 600 -18.12 20.48 -18.67
C LYS A 600 -17.15 19.32 -18.93
N TRP A 601 -16.67 18.68 -17.86
CA TRP A 601 -15.62 17.67 -17.95
C TRP A 601 -15.98 16.54 -18.92
N TRP A 602 -17.18 15.96 -18.78
CA TRP A 602 -17.63 14.86 -19.62
C TRP A 602 -17.99 15.30 -21.05
N ASP A 603 -18.63 16.45 -21.21
CA ASP A 603 -19.11 16.93 -22.52
C ASP A 603 -17.98 17.04 -23.55
N SER A 604 -16.81 17.49 -23.11
CA SER A 604 -15.61 17.55 -23.95
C SER A 604 -15.09 16.17 -24.42
N LEU A 605 -15.30 15.12 -23.61
CA LEU A 605 -14.86 13.75 -23.89
C LEU A 605 -15.89 12.95 -24.65
N ARG A 606 -17.17 13.33 -24.57
CA ARG A 606 -18.25 12.65 -25.29
C ARG A 606 -17.93 12.50 -26.77
N PHE A 607 -17.52 13.57 -27.45
CA PHE A 607 -17.16 13.50 -28.88
C PHE A 607 -16.00 12.58 -29.21
N ARG A 608 -15.14 12.27 -28.23
CA ARG A 608 -14.00 11.37 -28.39
C ARG A 608 -14.41 9.90 -28.24
N PHE A 609 -15.40 9.63 -27.39
CA PHE A 609 -15.80 8.28 -27.02
C PHE A 609 -17.28 7.96 -27.32
N ASP A 610 -17.96 8.76 -28.16
CA ASP A 610 -19.39 8.60 -28.44
C ASP A 610 -19.64 7.31 -29.21
N ASN A 611 -20.09 6.29 -28.49
CA ASN A 611 -20.59 5.02 -29.00
C ASN A 611 -22.03 4.81 -28.52
N SER A 612 -22.87 5.86 -28.63
CA SER A 612 -24.31 5.84 -28.30
C SER A 612 -25.13 4.75 -29.01
N SER A 613 -24.55 4.04 -29.98
CA SER A 613 -25.12 2.87 -30.65
C SER A 613 -25.07 1.57 -29.82
N PHE A 614 -24.33 1.53 -28.70
CA PHE A 614 -24.20 0.35 -27.84
C PHE A 614 -25.14 0.38 -26.63
N PHE A 615 -26.03 -0.62 -26.53
CA PHE A 615 -26.90 -0.80 -25.37
C PHE A 615 -26.24 -1.70 -24.32
N LEU A 616 -25.80 -1.11 -23.20
CA LEU A 616 -25.23 -1.85 -22.07
C LEU A 616 -26.30 -2.12 -21.01
N ARG A 617 -26.73 -3.38 -20.89
CA ARG A 617 -27.79 -3.82 -19.96
C ARG A 617 -27.54 -3.40 -18.50
N ARG A 618 -26.28 -3.42 -18.04
CA ARG A 618 -25.84 -3.04 -16.68
C ARG A 618 -25.06 -1.71 -16.63
N GLY A 619 -25.18 -0.84 -17.65
CA GLY A 619 -24.34 0.35 -17.79
C GLY A 619 -24.30 1.29 -16.57
N HIS A 620 -25.35 1.32 -15.74
CA HIS A 620 -25.43 2.24 -14.59
C HIS A 620 -24.62 1.78 -13.38
N PHE A 621 -24.17 0.53 -13.32
CA PHE A 621 -23.37 -0.04 -12.22
C PHE A 621 -21.93 -0.34 -12.65
N LEU A 622 -21.56 -0.01 -13.90
CA LEU A 622 -20.18 -0.16 -14.35
C LEU A 622 -19.31 0.89 -13.66
N THR A 623 -18.19 0.43 -13.10
CA THR A 623 -17.24 1.28 -12.38
C THR A 623 -15.87 1.23 -13.06
N ILE A 624 -15.01 2.19 -12.73
CA ILE A 624 -13.62 2.21 -13.22
C ILE A 624 -12.77 1.05 -12.70
N GLU A 625 -13.25 0.24 -11.75
CA GLU A 625 -12.56 -0.99 -11.32
C GLU A 625 -12.39 -1.98 -12.47
N LEU A 626 -13.25 -1.93 -13.48
CA LEU A 626 -13.10 -2.73 -14.69
C LEU A 626 -11.77 -2.47 -15.40
N PHE A 627 -11.15 -1.28 -15.26
CA PHE A 627 -9.84 -1.00 -15.87
C PHE A 627 -8.71 -1.86 -15.28
N SER A 628 -8.91 -2.41 -14.07
CA SER A 628 -7.95 -3.35 -13.48
C SER A 628 -8.03 -4.75 -14.09
N LYS A 629 -9.14 -5.10 -14.76
CA LYS A 629 -9.43 -6.43 -15.28
C LYS A 629 -8.99 -6.59 -16.74
N GLU A 630 -8.64 -7.82 -17.10
CA GLU A 630 -8.40 -8.19 -18.51
C GLU A 630 -9.71 -8.14 -19.32
N TRP A 631 -9.61 -8.09 -20.65
CA TRP A 631 -10.78 -7.91 -21.52
C TRP A 631 -11.86 -8.98 -21.28
N GLU A 632 -11.49 -10.27 -21.19
CA GLU A 632 -12.45 -11.36 -21.01
C GLU A 632 -13.20 -11.25 -19.67
N GLU A 633 -12.51 -10.85 -18.60
CA GLU A 633 -13.13 -10.62 -17.29
C GLU A 633 -14.07 -9.41 -17.32
N ALA A 634 -13.65 -8.31 -17.96
CA ALA A 634 -14.49 -7.12 -18.13
C ALA A 634 -15.74 -7.40 -18.99
N LYS A 635 -15.60 -8.24 -20.02
CA LYS A 635 -16.70 -8.70 -20.87
C LYS A 635 -17.68 -9.57 -20.11
N ASN A 636 -17.19 -10.51 -19.29
CA ASN A 636 -18.03 -11.39 -18.48
C ASN A 636 -18.89 -10.62 -17.47
N ALA A 637 -18.41 -9.48 -16.96
CA ALA A 637 -19.18 -8.61 -16.06
C ALA A 637 -20.46 -8.02 -16.70
N LEU A 638 -20.61 -8.07 -18.02
CA LEU A 638 -21.73 -7.48 -18.76
C LEU A 638 -22.89 -8.45 -19.02
N ASP A 639 -22.71 -9.74 -18.68
CA ASP A 639 -23.74 -10.78 -18.69
C ASP A 639 -24.51 -10.89 -20.03
N THR A 640 -23.90 -11.62 -20.98
CA THR A 640 -24.41 -12.09 -22.30
C THR A 640 -24.95 -11.05 -23.31
N GLY A 641 -24.85 -9.74 -23.04
CA GLY A 641 -25.44 -8.69 -23.88
C GLY A 641 -24.69 -8.28 -25.16
N ILE A 642 -23.51 -8.81 -25.45
CA ILE A 642 -22.70 -8.43 -26.63
C ILE A 642 -22.80 -9.54 -27.70
N PRO A 643 -23.51 -9.31 -28.82
CA PRO A 643 -23.45 -10.21 -29.97
C PRO A 643 -22.02 -10.30 -30.53
N SER A 644 -21.54 -11.50 -30.87
CA SER A 644 -20.15 -11.75 -31.31
C SER A 644 -19.67 -10.90 -32.49
N PHE A 645 -20.59 -10.33 -33.29
CA PHE A 645 -20.28 -9.47 -34.45
C PHE A 645 -20.15 -7.97 -34.11
N ARG A 646 -20.34 -7.57 -32.84
CA ARG A 646 -20.24 -6.17 -32.37
C ARG A 646 -19.16 -5.97 -31.31
N GLU A 647 -18.17 -6.86 -31.21
CA GLU A 647 -17.07 -6.70 -30.26
C GLU A 647 -16.22 -5.45 -30.57
N GLU A 648 -16.06 -5.14 -31.87
CA GLU A 648 -15.45 -3.90 -32.34
C GLU A 648 -16.26 -2.67 -31.87
N GLY A 649 -15.75 -1.99 -30.85
CA GLY A 649 -16.36 -0.79 -30.25
C GLY A 649 -16.96 -1.01 -28.85
N ALA A 650 -17.14 -2.26 -28.41
CA ALA A 650 -17.60 -2.57 -27.06
C ALA A 650 -16.61 -2.06 -26.00
N HIS A 651 -15.31 -2.21 -26.23
CA HIS A 651 -14.23 -1.71 -25.36
C HIS A 651 -14.40 -0.21 -25.05
N VAL A 652 -14.64 0.59 -26.09
CA VAL A 652 -14.81 2.05 -25.98
C VAL A 652 -16.12 2.39 -25.28
N ALA A 653 -17.21 1.67 -25.57
CA ALA A 653 -18.52 1.88 -24.92
C ALA A 653 -18.47 1.58 -23.41
N ILE A 654 -17.78 0.51 -23.01
CA ILE A 654 -17.58 0.16 -21.60
C ILE A 654 -16.71 1.21 -20.92
N PHE A 655 -15.57 1.55 -21.52
CA PHE A 655 -14.66 2.55 -21.00
C PHE A 655 -15.34 3.91 -20.79
N SER A 656 -16.06 4.38 -21.80
CA SER A 656 -16.79 5.65 -21.76
C SER A 656 -17.88 5.64 -20.70
N THR A 657 -18.61 4.53 -20.55
CA THR A 657 -19.65 4.39 -19.51
C THR A 657 -19.04 4.40 -18.11
N CYS A 658 -17.92 3.72 -17.89
CA CYS A 658 -17.23 3.71 -16.59
C CYS A 658 -16.73 5.12 -16.23
N LEU A 659 -16.10 5.83 -17.17
CA LEU A 659 -15.64 7.21 -16.94
C LEU A 659 -16.79 8.17 -16.70
N LYS A 660 -17.90 8.04 -17.44
CA LYS A 660 -19.09 8.87 -17.23
C LYS A 660 -19.68 8.65 -15.84
N ASN A 661 -19.82 7.40 -15.41
CA ASN A 661 -20.33 7.07 -14.08
C ASN A 661 -19.41 7.62 -12.98
N TYR A 662 -18.08 7.52 -13.17
CA TYR A 662 -17.13 8.10 -12.24
C TYR A 662 -17.22 9.62 -12.17
N TRP A 663 -17.37 10.31 -13.30
CA TRP A 663 -17.64 11.75 -13.33
C TRP A 663 -18.91 12.13 -12.58
N ILE A 664 -20.00 11.38 -12.77
CA ILE A 664 -21.25 11.58 -12.03
C ILE A 664 -21.02 11.40 -10.52
N ASP A 665 -20.28 10.38 -10.11
CA ASP A 665 -20.01 10.11 -8.69
C ASP A 665 -19.09 11.17 -8.07
N VAL A 666 -18.10 11.68 -8.80
CA VAL A 666 -17.27 12.82 -8.36
C VAL A 666 -18.11 14.09 -8.21
N CYS A 667 -19.04 14.36 -9.13
CA CYS A 667 -20.01 15.45 -9.00
C CYS A 667 -20.94 15.26 -7.78
N CYS A 668 -21.35 14.02 -7.50
CA CYS A 668 -22.12 13.68 -6.30
C CYS A 668 -21.32 13.98 -5.02
N VAL A 669 -20.06 13.52 -4.95
CA VAL A 669 -19.17 13.80 -3.82
C VAL A 669 -18.99 15.31 -3.61
N ALA A 670 -18.77 16.06 -4.69
CA ALA A 670 -18.72 17.53 -4.63
C ALA A 670 -19.99 18.11 -4.00
N LEU A 671 -21.17 17.69 -4.48
CA LEU A 671 -22.45 18.12 -3.93
C LEU A 671 -22.62 17.75 -2.46
N TYR A 672 -22.28 16.53 -2.06
CA TYR A 672 -22.41 16.10 -0.66
C TYR A 672 -21.58 16.99 0.27
N VAL A 673 -20.34 17.29 -0.10
CA VAL A 673 -19.44 18.18 0.65
C VAL A 673 -20.01 19.59 0.72
N LEU A 674 -20.45 20.16 -0.41
CA LEU A 674 -21.00 21.51 -0.46
C LEU A 674 -22.29 21.67 0.34
N LEU A 675 -23.16 20.65 0.33
CA LEU A 675 -24.40 20.64 1.12
C LEU A 675 -24.11 20.62 2.62
N ILE A 676 -23.08 19.88 3.05
CA ILE A 676 -22.65 19.85 4.46
C ILE A 676 -22.03 21.18 4.85
N TRP A 677 -21.14 21.76 4.04
CA TRP A 677 -20.51 23.05 4.33
C TRP A 677 -21.51 24.20 4.35
N ALA A 678 -22.55 24.14 3.50
CA ALA A 678 -23.61 25.13 3.48
C ALA A 678 -24.44 25.16 4.78
N LYS A 679 -24.44 24.09 5.60
CA LYS A 679 -25.18 24.02 6.88
C LYS A 679 -24.85 25.16 7.83
N GLU A 680 -23.61 25.61 7.81
CA GLU A 680 -23.10 26.65 8.71
C GLU A 680 -23.08 28.05 8.07
N CYS A 681 -23.45 28.19 6.79
CA CYS A 681 -23.46 29.47 6.07
C CYS A 681 -24.80 30.22 6.17
N ASP A 682 -24.74 31.56 6.11
CA ASP A 682 -25.92 32.35 5.74
C ASP A 682 -26.16 32.27 4.21
N CYS A 683 -27.42 32.13 3.83
CA CYS A 683 -27.86 31.83 2.47
C CYS A 683 -27.47 32.87 1.43
N THR A 684 -27.52 34.14 1.80
CA THR A 684 -27.22 35.25 0.90
C THR A 684 -25.74 35.34 0.55
N LYS A 685 -24.87 34.71 1.35
CA LYS A 685 -23.40 34.76 1.22
C LYS A 685 -22.78 33.38 0.94
N SER A 686 -23.55 32.31 0.94
CA SER A 686 -23.03 30.94 0.80
C SER A 686 -22.62 30.63 -0.65
N LEU A 687 -21.31 30.69 -0.93
CA LEU A 687 -20.75 30.22 -2.20
C LEU A 687 -21.05 28.74 -2.42
N GLY A 688 -20.95 27.93 -1.35
CA GLY A 688 -21.24 26.50 -1.41
C GLY A 688 -22.68 26.18 -1.82
N ALA A 689 -23.68 26.86 -1.24
CA ALA A 689 -25.08 26.66 -1.61
C ALA A 689 -25.38 27.08 -3.06
N ARG A 690 -24.79 28.19 -3.51
CA ARG A 690 -24.93 28.68 -4.90
C ARG A 690 -24.33 27.69 -5.90
N LEU A 691 -23.09 27.25 -5.67
CA LEU A 691 -22.43 26.26 -6.53
C LEU A 691 -23.13 24.90 -6.48
N ALA A 692 -23.66 24.48 -5.33
CA ALA A 692 -24.46 23.27 -5.23
C ALA A 692 -25.75 23.35 -6.08
N GLY A 693 -26.44 24.51 -6.08
CA GLY A 693 -27.58 24.74 -6.96
C GLY A 693 -27.25 24.66 -8.45
N LEU A 694 -26.09 25.20 -8.84
CA LEU A 694 -25.61 25.16 -10.23
C LEU A 694 -25.21 23.74 -10.65
N LEU A 695 -24.50 23.00 -9.80
CA LEU A 695 -24.16 21.59 -10.01
C LEU A 695 -25.42 20.72 -10.13
N LEU A 696 -26.43 20.98 -9.29
CA LEU A 696 -27.71 20.26 -9.32
C LEU A 696 -28.48 20.51 -10.63
N THR A 697 -28.38 21.70 -11.21
CA THR A 697 -29.06 22.04 -12.48
C THR A 697 -28.28 21.65 -13.72
N GLY A 698 -26.96 21.49 -13.59
CA GLY A 698 -26.07 21.39 -14.74
C GLY A 698 -26.00 22.69 -15.55
N GLN A 699 -26.33 23.84 -14.96
CA GLN A 699 -26.23 25.12 -15.65
C GLN A 699 -24.76 25.54 -15.75
N PRO A 700 -24.22 25.80 -16.96
CA PRO A 700 -22.87 26.29 -17.12
C PRO A 700 -22.75 27.70 -16.51
N LEU A 701 -21.62 27.98 -15.86
CA LEU A 701 -21.37 29.29 -15.24
C LEU A 701 -20.81 30.29 -16.25
N ARG A 702 -20.03 29.79 -17.22
CA ARG A 702 -19.33 30.64 -18.20
C ARG A 702 -19.68 30.20 -19.63
N PRO A 703 -19.74 31.14 -20.60
CA PRO A 703 -19.94 30.79 -22.00
C PRO A 703 -18.74 30.02 -22.57
N GLY A 704 -18.97 29.15 -23.56
CA GLY A 704 -17.93 28.33 -24.19
C GLY A 704 -18.04 26.83 -23.86
N GLY A 705 -17.53 25.98 -24.76
CA GLY A 705 -17.84 24.55 -24.81
C GLY A 705 -19.14 24.28 -25.58
N ASN A 706 -19.23 23.15 -26.30
CA ASN A 706 -20.39 22.85 -27.13
C ASN A 706 -21.67 22.75 -26.27
N THR A 707 -22.57 23.71 -26.45
CA THR A 707 -23.88 23.87 -25.80
C THR A 707 -24.94 22.88 -26.32
N ILE A 708 -24.54 21.68 -26.76
CA ILE A 708 -25.48 20.64 -27.22
C ILE A 708 -26.06 19.93 -25.98
N GLY A 709 -27.00 20.62 -25.33
CA GLY A 709 -27.74 20.15 -24.15
C GLY A 709 -26.87 20.16 -22.89
N SER A 710 -27.21 21.01 -21.92
CA SER A 710 -26.62 20.97 -20.58
C SER A 710 -26.75 19.55 -20.01
N LEU A 711 -25.68 18.76 -20.06
CA LEU A 711 -25.73 17.36 -19.66
C LEU A 711 -25.83 17.34 -18.14
N LYS A 712 -27.07 17.14 -17.66
CA LYS A 712 -27.34 17.15 -16.23
C LYS A 712 -26.66 15.92 -15.62
N ALA A 713 -25.64 16.13 -14.79
CA ALA A 713 -24.96 15.04 -14.08
C ALA A 713 -25.96 14.22 -13.23
N LEU A 714 -27.02 14.86 -12.76
CA LEU A 714 -28.08 14.26 -11.94
C LEU A 714 -29.44 14.45 -12.60
N GLY A 715 -30.10 13.38 -13.04
CA GLY A 715 -31.45 13.47 -13.60
C GLY A 715 -32.50 13.70 -12.51
N ASP A 716 -33.16 12.62 -12.08
CA ASP A 716 -34.20 12.64 -11.04
C ASP A 716 -33.73 12.00 -9.71
N ALA A 717 -34.63 11.93 -8.72
CA ALA A 717 -34.34 11.29 -7.44
C ALA A 717 -33.98 9.79 -7.57
N ASN A 718 -34.47 9.09 -8.60
CA ASN A 718 -34.10 7.70 -8.84
C ASN A 718 -32.69 7.59 -9.40
N ASP A 719 -32.26 8.52 -10.26
CA ASP A 719 -30.88 8.57 -10.72
C ASP A 719 -29.92 8.84 -9.57
N VAL A 720 -30.27 9.75 -8.65
CA VAL A 720 -29.49 10.00 -7.43
C VAL A 720 -29.41 8.74 -6.57
N LEU A 721 -30.54 8.04 -6.37
CA LEU A 721 -30.57 6.78 -5.63
C LEU A 721 -29.66 5.72 -6.30
N ILE A 722 -29.76 5.54 -7.62
CA ILE A 722 -28.90 4.60 -8.37
C ILE A 722 -27.42 4.96 -8.23
N ASN A 723 -27.06 6.24 -8.26
CA ASN A 723 -25.69 6.67 -8.06
C ASN A 723 -25.20 6.31 -6.66
N ILE A 724 -25.98 6.56 -5.61
CA ILE A 724 -25.63 6.17 -4.23
C ILE A 724 -25.48 4.64 -4.15
N LEU A 725 -26.41 3.88 -4.72
CA LEU A 725 -26.33 2.41 -4.75
C LEU A 725 -25.06 1.93 -5.47
N ARG A 726 -24.66 2.56 -6.58
CA ARG A 726 -23.41 2.25 -7.27
C ARG A 726 -22.19 2.54 -6.38
N GLN A 727 -22.17 3.69 -5.70
CA GLN A 727 -21.04 4.10 -4.85
C GLN A 727 -20.80 3.14 -3.67
N TYR A 728 -21.88 2.59 -3.08
CA TYR A 728 -21.79 1.72 -1.91
C TYR A 728 -21.74 0.22 -2.25
N HIS A 729 -22.43 -0.23 -3.31
CA HIS A 729 -22.73 -1.65 -3.51
C HIS A 729 -22.38 -2.19 -4.90
N ALA A 730 -21.76 -1.42 -5.80
CA ALA A 730 -21.42 -1.93 -7.13
C ALA A 730 -20.35 -3.03 -7.09
N GLU A 731 -19.26 -2.82 -6.34
CA GLU A 731 -18.12 -3.76 -6.26
C GLU A 731 -17.42 -3.67 -4.89
N GLY A 732 -17.66 -4.67 -4.02
CA GLY A 732 -16.96 -4.88 -2.75
C GLY A 732 -17.60 -4.23 -1.51
N GLY A 733 -17.30 -4.78 -0.33
CA GLY A 733 -17.74 -4.23 0.97
C GLY A 733 -16.89 -3.06 1.49
N TYR A 734 -17.11 -2.64 2.74
CA TYR A 734 -16.44 -1.49 3.39
C TYR A 734 -14.91 -1.44 3.13
N ARG A 735 -14.42 -0.31 2.61
CA ARG A 735 -13.01 -0.04 2.23
C ARG A 735 -12.39 -1.02 1.22
N ARG A 736 -13.20 -1.61 0.33
CA ARG A 736 -12.71 -2.39 -0.82
C ARG A 736 -13.32 -1.88 -2.13
N GLY A 737 -12.69 -2.25 -3.24
CA GLY A 737 -13.18 -1.96 -4.59
C GLY A 737 -13.48 -0.48 -4.84
N TYR A 738 -14.58 -0.22 -5.53
CA TYR A 738 -14.96 1.12 -5.98
C TYR A 738 -15.25 2.08 -4.81
N ARG A 739 -15.89 1.57 -3.75
CA ARG A 739 -16.15 2.34 -2.53
C ARG A 739 -14.87 2.88 -1.90
N ALA A 740 -13.82 2.05 -1.82
CA ALA A 740 -12.52 2.47 -1.28
C ALA A 740 -11.90 3.64 -2.05
N ARG A 741 -12.08 3.70 -3.38
CA ARG A 741 -11.59 4.83 -4.18
C ARG A 741 -12.30 6.13 -3.84
N LEU A 742 -13.61 6.07 -3.66
CA LEU A 742 -14.40 7.23 -3.25
C LEU A 742 -14.10 7.61 -1.80
N ASP A 743 -13.94 6.65 -0.89
CA ASP A 743 -13.50 6.92 0.49
C ASP A 743 -12.15 7.65 0.50
N ASN A 744 -11.17 7.19 -0.30
CA ASN A 744 -9.88 7.88 -0.44
C ASN A 744 -10.03 9.28 -1.02
N LEU A 745 -10.96 9.50 -1.96
CA LEU A 745 -11.24 10.83 -2.51
C LEU A 745 -11.80 11.75 -1.43
N VAL A 746 -12.76 11.27 -0.62
CA VAL A 746 -13.33 12.00 0.51
C VAL A 746 -12.28 12.29 1.57
N GLU A 747 -11.43 11.32 1.92
CA GLU A 747 -10.36 11.51 2.90
C GLU A 747 -9.37 12.60 2.45
N ASN A 748 -9.00 12.60 1.17
CA ASN A 748 -8.13 13.63 0.59
C ASN A 748 -8.79 15.03 0.64
N ILE A 749 -10.10 15.11 0.41
CA ILE A 749 -10.86 16.36 0.49
C ILE A 749 -10.98 16.84 1.94
N ALA A 750 -11.38 15.96 2.85
CA ALA A 750 -11.47 16.26 4.28
C ALA A 750 -10.10 16.66 4.87
N GLY A 751 -9.02 16.09 4.32
CA GLY A 751 -7.64 16.49 4.58
C GLY A 751 -7.37 17.98 4.36
N LEU A 752 -8.06 18.60 3.40
CA LEU A 752 -7.96 20.05 3.16
C LEU A 752 -8.55 20.84 4.33
N SER A 753 -9.69 20.43 4.88
CA SER A 753 -10.32 21.12 6.01
C SER A 753 -9.57 20.95 7.33
N LYS A 754 -8.48 20.17 7.37
CA LYS A 754 -7.69 19.98 8.60
C LYS A 754 -6.98 21.30 8.97
N PRO A 755 -7.06 21.73 10.24
CA PRO A 755 -6.31 22.89 10.69
C PRO A 755 -4.80 22.62 10.60
N ASN A 756 -4.00 23.68 10.47
CA ASN A 756 -2.54 23.56 10.45
C ASN A 756 -2.05 22.80 11.70
N MET A 757 -1.47 21.63 11.48
CA MET A 757 -0.94 20.77 12.55
C MET A 757 0.50 21.16 12.86
N ILE A 758 0.86 21.17 14.14
CA ILE A 758 2.22 21.41 14.61
C ILE A 758 3.00 20.09 14.46
N PRO A 759 4.10 20.07 13.69
CA PRO A 759 4.93 18.89 13.54
C PRO A 759 5.36 18.33 14.90
N GLY A 760 5.31 17.01 15.06
CA GLY A 760 5.68 16.31 16.30
C GLY A 760 4.55 16.12 17.32
N ARG A 761 3.35 16.67 17.08
CA ARG A 761 2.15 16.36 17.87
C ARG A 761 1.34 15.24 17.21
N VAL A 762 0.83 14.30 18.03
CA VAL A 762 -0.12 13.27 17.57
C VAL A 762 -1.52 13.86 17.66
N TYR A 763 -2.20 13.94 16.51
CA TYR A 763 -3.58 14.38 16.42
C TYR A 763 -4.47 13.16 16.19
N SER A 764 -5.16 12.70 17.24
CA SER A 764 -6.18 11.65 17.13
C SER A 764 -7.55 12.30 17.07
N ARG A 765 -8.16 12.36 15.87
CA ARG A 765 -9.59 12.65 15.73
C ARG A 765 -10.35 11.32 15.65
N TRP A 766 -11.50 11.25 16.30
CA TRP A 766 -12.40 10.10 16.25
C TRP A 766 -13.40 10.31 15.10
N GLY A 767 -13.48 9.34 14.19
CA GLY A 767 -14.31 9.38 12.98
C GLY A 767 -13.48 9.14 11.70
N ALA A 768 -13.97 8.30 10.80
CA ALA A 768 -13.36 8.13 9.48
C ALA A 768 -13.85 9.25 8.55
N ASP A 769 -12.93 9.88 7.81
CA ASP A 769 -13.26 10.84 6.74
C ASP A 769 -13.60 10.06 5.45
N ASP A 770 -14.70 9.30 5.46
CA ASP A 770 -15.12 8.41 4.36
C ASP A 770 -16.50 8.79 3.78
N LEU A 771 -17.04 8.01 2.82
CA LEU A 771 -18.35 8.29 2.23
C LEU A 771 -19.49 8.32 3.26
N ASP A 772 -19.38 7.58 4.37
CA ASP A 772 -20.41 7.57 5.42
C ASP A 772 -20.46 8.91 6.16
N ALA A 773 -19.32 9.61 6.29
CA ALA A 773 -19.26 10.96 6.85
C ALA A 773 -20.05 11.98 6.01
N LEU A 774 -20.34 11.68 4.73
CA LEU A 774 -21.09 12.53 3.81
C LEU A 774 -22.60 12.21 3.74
N ARG A 775 -23.12 11.34 4.62
CA ARG A 775 -24.52 10.86 4.58
C ARG A 775 -25.57 11.98 4.66
N ASP A 776 -25.34 13.01 5.47
CA ASP A 776 -26.24 14.17 5.53
C ASP A 776 -26.34 14.89 4.18
N GLY A 777 -25.22 15.01 3.47
CA GLY A 777 -25.20 15.56 2.10
C GLY A 777 -25.93 14.67 1.10
N GLN A 778 -25.80 13.34 1.21
CA GLN A 778 -26.50 12.36 0.36
C GLN A 778 -28.02 12.45 0.53
N LEU A 779 -28.50 12.45 1.78
CA LEU A 779 -29.93 12.55 2.11
C LEU A 779 -30.50 13.92 1.72
N MET A 780 -29.75 15.00 1.92
CA MET A 780 -30.16 16.32 1.48
C MET A 780 -30.30 16.39 -0.05
N LEU A 781 -29.38 15.77 -0.81
CA LEU A 781 -29.46 15.71 -2.26
C LEU A 781 -30.72 14.95 -2.74
N LEU A 782 -31.07 13.85 -2.07
CA LEU A 782 -32.31 13.12 -2.33
C LEU A 782 -33.54 13.99 -2.06
N CYS A 783 -33.60 14.66 -0.90
CA CYS A 783 -34.69 15.59 -0.57
C CYS A 783 -34.85 16.70 -1.63
N LEU A 784 -33.74 17.26 -2.12
CA LEU A 784 -33.76 18.30 -3.17
C LEU A 784 -34.24 17.80 -4.53
N SER A 785 -34.18 16.48 -4.77
CA SER A 785 -34.49 15.84 -6.06
C SER A 785 -35.87 15.18 -6.10
N ILE A 786 -36.48 14.92 -4.94
CA ILE A 786 -37.78 14.26 -4.80
C ILE A 786 -38.93 15.16 -5.24
N LYS A 787 -39.96 14.53 -5.81
CA LYS A 787 -41.24 15.14 -6.16
C LYS A 787 -42.35 14.48 -5.35
N ARG A 788 -43.52 15.13 -5.27
CA ARG A 788 -44.70 14.58 -4.58
C ARG A 788 -45.08 13.20 -5.13
N LYS A 789 -45.39 12.25 -4.27
CA LYS A 789 -45.65 10.83 -4.61
C LYS A 789 -44.45 10.16 -5.30
N TRP A 790 -43.22 10.50 -4.92
CA TRP A 790 -42.06 9.81 -5.44
C TRP A 790 -42.11 8.33 -5.06
N GLN A 791 -41.70 7.48 -5.99
CA GLN A 791 -41.61 6.05 -5.82
C GLN A 791 -40.28 5.57 -6.43
N PRO A 792 -39.57 4.67 -5.74
CA PRO A 792 -38.43 3.97 -6.32
C PRO A 792 -38.83 3.26 -7.63
N ILE A 793 -38.02 3.37 -8.67
CA ILE A 793 -38.33 2.76 -9.98
C ILE A 793 -38.12 1.25 -9.99
N THR A 794 -38.88 0.57 -10.85
CA THR A 794 -38.83 -0.88 -11.12
C THR A 794 -37.43 -1.39 -11.51
N LYS A 795 -36.56 -0.49 -11.98
CA LYS A 795 -35.15 -0.81 -12.29
C LYS A 795 -34.36 -1.14 -11.03
N VAL A 796 -34.56 -0.40 -9.93
CA VAL A 796 -33.92 -0.67 -8.63
C VAL A 796 -34.39 -2.02 -8.09
N GLU A 797 -35.69 -2.29 -8.18
CA GLU A 797 -36.27 -3.58 -7.80
C GLU A 797 -35.65 -4.76 -8.57
N LYS A 798 -35.46 -4.62 -9.89
CA LYS A 798 -34.81 -5.64 -10.73
C LYS A 798 -33.36 -5.89 -10.31
N ILE A 799 -32.64 -4.84 -9.93
CA ILE A 799 -31.25 -4.93 -9.45
C ILE A 799 -31.22 -5.66 -8.10
N ILE A 800 -32.08 -5.29 -7.16
CA ILE A 800 -32.19 -5.95 -5.85
C ILE A 800 -32.49 -7.45 -6.01
N ARG A 801 -33.45 -7.82 -6.86
CA ARG A 801 -33.76 -9.24 -7.16
C ARG A 801 -32.56 -10.00 -7.73
N GLN A 802 -31.77 -9.33 -8.56
CA GLN A 802 -30.57 -9.92 -9.13
C GLN A 802 -29.46 -10.08 -8.08
N TRP A 803 -29.17 -9.05 -7.29
CA TRP A 803 -28.21 -9.14 -6.18
C TRP A 803 -28.60 -10.22 -5.18
N LEU A 804 -29.89 -10.41 -4.92
CA LEU A 804 -30.37 -11.48 -4.05
C LEU A 804 -29.96 -12.88 -4.55
N THR A 805 -29.81 -13.04 -5.87
CA THR A 805 -29.41 -14.30 -6.51
C THR A 805 -27.87 -14.42 -6.58
N ASP A 806 -27.19 -13.33 -6.93
CA ASP A 806 -25.74 -13.30 -7.17
C ASP A 806 -24.92 -13.14 -5.86
N ASP A 807 -25.34 -12.24 -4.97
CA ASP A 807 -24.69 -11.90 -3.69
C ASP A 807 -25.67 -11.19 -2.71
N ASN A 808 -26.29 -11.97 -1.82
CA ASN A 808 -27.21 -11.44 -0.80
C ASN A 808 -26.53 -10.54 0.26
N SER A 809 -25.19 -10.49 0.35
CA SER A 809 -24.53 -9.57 1.29
C SER A 809 -24.82 -8.11 0.95
N SER A 810 -24.79 -7.75 -0.34
CA SER A 810 -25.07 -6.41 -0.84
C SER A 810 -26.51 -5.96 -0.54
N VAL A 811 -27.48 -6.89 -0.60
CA VAL A 811 -28.89 -6.61 -0.26
C VAL A 811 -29.07 -6.37 1.24
N ARG A 812 -28.37 -7.12 2.09
CA ARG A 812 -28.41 -6.94 3.55
C ARG A 812 -27.77 -5.62 3.98
N GLU A 813 -26.62 -5.27 3.41
CA GLU A 813 -25.98 -3.98 3.66
C GLU A 813 -26.89 -2.83 3.23
N LEU A 814 -27.52 -2.94 2.06
CA LEU A 814 -28.50 -1.96 1.61
C LEU A 814 -29.68 -1.83 2.60
N ALA A 815 -30.27 -2.94 3.05
CA ALA A 815 -31.37 -2.90 4.01
C ALA A 815 -30.98 -2.17 5.31
N HIS A 816 -29.80 -2.48 5.86
CA HIS A 816 -29.25 -1.81 7.03
C HIS A 816 -29.00 -0.31 6.81
N ASP A 817 -28.47 0.06 5.64
CA ASP A 817 -28.22 1.46 5.32
C ASP A 817 -29.54 2.24 5.11
N LEU A 818 -30.56 1.64 4.51
CA LEU A 818 -31.89 2.23 4.37
C LEU A 818 -32.56 2.47 5.73
N GLU A 819 -32.44 1.54 6.68
CA GLU A 819 -32.92 1.74 8.05
C GLU A 819 -32.21 2.91 8.74
N LYS A 820 -30.87 2.97 8.62
CA LYS A 820 -30.09 4.11 9.13
C LYS A 820 -30.47 5.43 8.48
N TRP A 821 -30.78 5.42 7.18
CA TRP A 821 -31.24 6.63 6.47
C TRP A 821 -32.56 7.11 7.05
N LYS A 822 -33.51 6.20 7.26
CA LYS A 822 -34.82 6.51 7.87
C LYS A 822 -34.67 7.08 9.28
N GLU A 823 -33.81 6.48 10.10
CA GLU A 823 -33.48 6.99 11.45
C GLU A 823 -32.85 8.38 11.38
N ARG A 824 -31.85 8.56 10.50
CA ARG A 824 -31.12 9.82 10.36
C ARG A 824 -32.01 10.98 9.90
N LEU A 825 -32.96 10.72 8.99
CA LEU A 825 -33.93 11.71 8.51
C LEU A 825 -34.81 12.28 9.64
N SER A 826 -35.05 11.51 10.69
CA SER A 826 -35.83 11.93 11.86
C SER A 826 -34.98 12.63 12.94
N HIS A 827 -33.65 12.66 12.77
CA HIS A 827 -32.74 13.15 13.80
C HIS A 827 -32.68 14.69 13.84
N ALA A 828 -32.67 15.28 15.04
CA ALA A 828 -32.70 16.74 15.23
C ALA A 828 -31.56 17.50 14.52
N GLU A 829 -30.35 16.93 14.48
CA GLU A 829 -29.21 17.52 13.76
C GLU A 829 -29.40 17.61 12.23
N PHE A 830 -30.16 16.70 11.63
CA PHE A 830 -30.47 16.73 10.20
C PHE A 830 -31.56 17.78 9.91
N MET A 831 -32.54 17.92 10.82
CA MET A 831 -33.59 18.95 10.71
C MET A 831 -33.05 20.38 10.63
N LYS A 832 -31.84 20.64 11.17
CA LYS A 832 -31.15 21.94 11.04
C LYS A 832 -30.81 22.32 9.60
N MET A 833 -30.85 21.38 8.65
CA MET A 833 -30.53 21.64 7.25
C MET A 833 -31.68 22.30 6.46
N ASP A 834 -32.85 22.55 7.07
CA ASP A 834 -34.01 23.23 6.44
C ASP A 834 -33.65 24.58 5.80
N LYS A 835 -32.80 25.36 6.47
CA LYS A 835 -32.29 26.65 5.95
C LYS A 835 -31.56 26.46 4.62
N VAL A 836 -30.69 25.46 4.53
CA VAL A 836 -29.92 25.13 3.31
C VAL A 836 -30.84 24.61 2.22
N PHE A 837 -31.80 23.74 2.57
CA PHE A 837 -32.79 23.26 1.62
C PHE A 837 -33.55 24.42 0.98
N SER A 838 -34.05 25.35 1.80
CA SER A 838 -34.75 26.55 1.35
C SER A 838 -33.85 27.45 0.48
N CYS A 839 -32.59 27.59 0.88
CA CYS A 839 -31.54 28.29 0.13
C CYS A 839 -31.42 27.84 -1.32
N ILE A 840 -31.12 26.56 -1.50
CA ILE A 840 -30.82 25.96 -2.80
C ILE A 840 -32.11 25.88 -3.61
N SER A 841 -33.25 25.69 -2.94
CA SER A 841 -34.56 25.80 -3.55
C SER A 841 -34.82 27.15 -4.20
N GLY A 842 -34.40 28.23 -3.54
CA GLY A 842 -34.47 29.58 -4.09
C GLY A 842 -33.61 29.75 -5.36
N TYR A 843 -32.36 29.28 -5.34
CA TYR A 843 -31.44 29.41 -6.49
C TYR A 843 -31.91 28.65 -7.73
N VAL A 844 -32.44 27.45 -7.54
CA VAL A 844 -32.69 26.54 -8.67
C VAL A 844 -34.06 26.77 -9.33
N ASN A 845 -34.96 27.52 -8.69
CA ASN A 845 -36.32 27.76 -9.18
C ASN A 845 -37.02 26.44 -9.61
N LEU A 846 -36.83 25.37 -8.82
CA LEU A 846 -37.36 24.03 -9.08
C LEU A 846 -38.89 24.07 -9.09
N LYS A 847 -39.51 24.06 -10.27
CA LYS A 847 -40.98 23.97 -10.42
C LYS A 847 -41.53 22.69 -9.76
N GLY A 848 -42.57 22.83 -8.94
CA GLY A 848 -43.31 21.72 -8.31
C GLY A 848 -42.78 21.23 -6.95
N LYS A 849 -42.16 22.13 -6.18
CA LYS A 849 -41.41 21.78 -4.96
C LYS A 849 -42.27 21.49 -3.74
N LEU A 850 -41.82 20.49 -2.97
CA LEU A 850 -42.23 20.22 -1.61
C LEU A 850 -41.42 21.12 -0.65
N CYS A 851 -41.99 21.45 0.52
CA CYS A 851 -41.17 22.01 1.60
C CYS A 851 -40.23 20.92 2.15
N PHE A 852 -39.27 21.31 2.99
CA PHE A 852 -38.27 20.38 3.50
C PHE A 852 -38.91 19.21 4.28
N THR A 853 -39.88 19.50 5.15
CA THR A 853 -40.60 18.49 5.94
C THR A 853 -41.40 17.53 5.07
N ASP A 854 -42.04 18.04 4.02
CA ASP A 854 -42.79 17.20 3.07
C ASP A 854 -41.84 16.33 2.25
N SER A 855 -40.67 16.85 1.88
CA SER A 855 -39.63 16.10 1.16
C SER A 855 -39.06 14.95 2.00
N ILE A 856 -38.84 15.19 3.31
CA ILE A 856 -38.44 14.14 4.26
C ILE A 856 -39.52 13.07 4.34
N THR A 857 -40.79 13.46 4.47
CA THR A 857 -41.91 12.53 4.60
C THR A 857 -42.04 11.64 3.36
N GLU A 858 -41.94 12.22 2.17
CA GLU A 858 -41.99 11.47 0.90
C GLU A 858 -40.76 10.57 0.72
N LEU A 859 -39.57 11.01 1.14
CA LEU A 859 -38.37 10.18 1.13
C LEU A 859 -38.50 9.00 2.10
N GLN A 860 -38.98 9.22 3.32
CA GLN A 860 -39.21 8.16 4.31
C GLN A 860 -40.23 7.14 3.80
N ALA A 861 -41.30 7.59 3.15
CA ALA A 861 -42.29 6.72 2.54
C ALA A 861 -41.68 5.86 1.42
N GLY A 862 -40.90 6.46 0.51
CA GLY A 862 -40.24 5.72 -0.56
C GLY A 862 -39.14 4.75 -0.07
N VAL A 863 -38.38 5.14 0.96
CA VAL A 863 -37.41 4.25 1.63
C VAL A 863 -38.12 3.08 2.30
N GLN A 864 -39.26 3.31 2.97
CA GLN A 864 -40.04 2.24 3.57
C GLN A 864 -40.53 1.24 2.51
N ILE A 865 -40.96 1.71 1.35
CA ILE A 865 -41.39 0.84 0.25
C ILE A 865 -40.24 -0.05 -0.25
N LEU A 866 -39.00 0.46 -0.30
CA LEU A 866 -37.83 -0.36 -0.61
C LEU A 866 -37.51 -1.38 0.48
N ILE A 867 -37.59 -0.98 1.75
CA ILE A 867 -37.38 -1.90 2.88
C ILE A 867 -38.41 -3.05 2.82
N ASP A 868 -39.70 -2.71 2.65
CA ASP A 868 -40.78 -3.69 2.53
C ASP A 868 -40.60 -4.59 1.31
N PHE A 869 -40.14 -4.04 0.19
CA PHE A 869 -39.84 -4.81 -1.02
C PHE A 869 -38.66 -5.77 -0.80
N ILE A 870 -37.58 -5.33 -0.16
CA ILE A 870 -36.43 -6.17 0.16
C ILE A 870 -36.85 -7.31 1.10
N ASP A 871 -37.56 -7.00 2.19
CA ASP A 871 -38.05 -8.00 3.15
C ASP A 871 -38.95 -9.03 2.48
N LYS A 872 -39.92 -8.56 1.67
CA LYS A 872 -40.81 -9.46 0.90
C LYS A 872 -40.02 -10.36 -0.05
N THR A 873 -39.09 -9.79 -0.82
CA THR A 873 -38.31 -10.53 -1.82
C THR A 873 -37.34 -11.52 -1.17
N GLN A 874 -36.71 -11.14 -0.04
CA GLN A 874 -35.87 -12.04 0.75
C GLN A 874 -36.68 -13.22 1.30
N LYS A 875 -37.87 -12.96 1.85
CA LYS A 875 -38.77 -14.02 2.32
C LYS A 875 -39.19 -14.96 1.19
N GLU A 876 -39.57 -14.43 0.02
CA GLU A 876 -39.87 -15.24 -1.17
C GLU A 876 -38.67 -16.13 -1.57
N ALA A 877 -37.47 -15.56 -1.64
CA ALA A 877 -36.26 -16.30 -2.01
C ALA A 877 -35.90 -17.38 -0.98
N VAL A 878 -36.02 -17.11 0.33
CA VAL A 878 -35.78 -18.11 1.39
C VAL A 878 -36.78 -19.27 1.29
N ARG A 879 -38.04 -19.00 0.94
CA ARG A 879 -39.07 -20.04 0.74
C ARG A 879 -38.72 -20.96 -0.43
N GLU A 880 -38.27 -20.40 -1.55
CA GLU A 880 -37.90 -21.15 -2.75
C GLU A 880 -36.53 -21.84 -2.65
N ALA A 881 -35.63 -21.32 -1.80
CA ALA A 881 -34.28 -21.84 -1.65
C ALA A 881 -34.26 -23.29 -1.14
N LYS A 882 -33.40 -24.11 -1.75
CA LYS A 882 -33.13 -25.49 -1.31
C LYS A 882 -32.13 -25.48 -0.17
N ILE A 883 -32.30 -26.42 0.76
CA ILE A 883 -31.34 -26.64 1.85
C ILE A 883 -30.07 -27.24 1.24
N ASN A 884 -28.92 -26.66 1.58
CA ASN A 884 -27.61 -27.13 1.16
C ASN A 884 -27.20 -28.35 2.00
N GLU A 885 -27.00 -29.49 1.37
CA GLU A 885 -26.61 -30.73 2.06
C GLU A 885 -25.20 -30.64 2.67
N ALA A 886 -24.24 -30.02 1.97
CA ALA A 886 -22.88 -29.83 2.49
C ALA A 886 -22.88 -29.03 3.80
N ARG A 887 -23.86 -28.12 3.94
CA ARG A 887 -24.03 -27.34 5.17
C ARG A 887 -24.56 -28.17 6.32
N LEU A 888 -25.48 -29.09 6.07
CA LEU A 888 -25.95 -30.03 7.10
C LEU A 888 -24.82 -30.95 7.54
N ASP A 889 -23.92 -31.32 6.63
CA ASP A 889 -22.71 -32.09 6.95
C ASP A 889 -21.74 -31.32 7.85
N ASP A 890 -21.57 -30.01 7.65
CA ASP A 890 -20.76 -29.18 8.55
C ASP A 890 -21.35 -29.17 9.96
N VAL A 891 -22.67 -28.97 10.09
CA VAL A 891 -23.37 -29.03 11.39
C VAL A 891 -23.21 -30.41 12.02
N ALA A 892 -23.27 -31.48 11.23
CA ALA A 892 -23.07 -32.85 11.69
C ALA A 892 -21.64 -33.08 12.20
N LYS A 893 -20.63 -32.59 11.50
CA LYS A 893 -19.22 -32.65 11.91
C LYS A 893 -18.96 -31.88 13.19
N TRP A 894 -19.47 -30.65 13.31
CA TRP A 894 -19.32 -29.85 14.53
C TRP A 894 -19.99 -30.51 15.73
N SER A 895 -21.21 -31.00 15.53
CA SER A 895 -21.98 -31.75 16.52
C SER A 895 -21.27 -33.03 16.98
N SER A 896 -20.44 -33.62 16.10
CA SER A 896 -19.65 -34.83 16.38
C SER A 896 -18.35 -34.56 17.14
N GLY A 897 -17.92 -33.30 17.28
CA GLY A 897 -16.57 -32.97 17.72
C GLY A 897 -16.27 -33.14 19.22
N LEU A 898 -17.26 -32.97 20.11
CA LEU A 898 -17.02 -32.98 21.57
C LEU A 898 -17.62 -34.19 22.30
N ALA A 899 -18.83 -34.63 21.93
CA ALA A 899 -19.65 -35.53 22.72
C ALA A 899 -19.20 -37.01 22.74
N PHE A 900 -18.37 -37.43 21.79
CA PHE A 900 -18.17 -38.84 21.46
C PHE A 900 -16.75 -39.37 21.78
N SER A 901 -15.98 -38.64 22.58
CA SER A 901 -14.61 -39.03 22.97
C SER A 901 -14.44 -39.15 24.49
N GLY A 902 -13.60 -40.07 24.96
CA GLY A 902 -13.31 -40.22 26.39
C GLY A 902 -12.58 -39.05 27.04
N LYS A 903 -12.08 -38.06 26.28
CA LYS A 903 -11.35 -36.89 26.83
C LYS A 903 -12.19 -35.61 26.86
N SER A 904 -13.13 -35.46 25.93
CA SER A 904 -13.88 -34.21 25.72
C SER A 904 -15.38 -34.35 25.96
N ALA A 905 -15.90 -35.57 26.07
CA ALA A 905 -17.32 -35.81 26.30
C ALA A 905 -17.75 -35.34 27.70
N GLY A 906 -19.04 -35.03 27.82
CA GLY A 906 -19.63 -34.67 29.12
C GLY A 906 -19.72 -35.87 30.06
N PHE A 907 -19.94 -35.60 31.35
CA PHE A 907 -20.20 -36.63 32.35
C PHE A 907 -21.55 -37.34 32.06
N PRO A 908 -21.65 -38.68 32.05
CA PRO A 908 -20.69 -39.67 32.58
C PRO A 908 -19.76 -40.31 31.54
N ILE A 909 -19.81 -39.89 30.27
CA ILE A 909 -19.18 -40.62 29.15
C ILE A 909 -17.66 -40.74 29.32
N TRP A 910 -16.98 -39.67 29.76
CA TRP A 910 -15.53 -39.70 29.98
C TRP A 910 -15.11 -40.61 31.15
N LEU A 911 -16.05 -41.00 32.03
CA LEU A 911 -15.79 -41.87 33.18
C LEU A 911 -15.84 -43.37 32.81
N PHE A 912 -16.35 -43.71 31.62
CA PHE A 912 -16.33 -45.09 31.12
C PHE A 912 -14.90 -45.58 30.92
N ARG A 913 -14.63 -46.84 31.29
CA ARG A 913 -13.31 -47.46 31.14
C ARG A 913 -12.89 -47.54 29.67
N GLU A 914 -13.83 -47.88 28.79
CA GLU A 914 -13.62 -47.89 27.34
C GLU A 914 -14.70 -47.06 26.61
N VAL A 915 -14.27 -46.03 25.89
CA VAL A 915 -15.09 -45.29 24.92
C VAL A 915 -14.60 -45.65 23.53
N THR A 916 -15.42 -46.39 22.77
CA THR A 916 -15.04 -46.91 21.44
C THR A 916 -16.13 -46.62 20.41
N THR A 917 -15.87 -46.96 19.15
CA THR A 917 -16.82 -46.80 18.05
C THR A 917 -17.33 -48.15 17.58
N ALA A 918 -18.55 -48.17 17.02
CA ALA A 918 -19.17 -49.35 16.44
C ALA A 918 -19.95 -48.97 15.17
N THR A 919 -20.24 -49.95 14.31
CA THR A 919 -21.08 -49.77 13.12
C THR A 919 -22.57 -49.87 13.42
N GLU A 920 -22.93 -50.60 14.48
CA GLU A 920 -24.31 -50.78 14.93
C GLU A 920 -24.49 -50.22 16.35
N ALA A 921 -25.68 -49.70 16.64
CA ALA A 921 -26.07 -49.22 17.96
C ALA A 921 -27.36 -49.89 18.41
N GLN A 922 -27.42 -50.29 19.68
CA GLN A 922 -28.63 -50.83 20.28
C GLN A 922 -29.66 -49.73 20.59
N ARG A 923 -29.21 -48.49 20.83
CA ARG A 923 -30.07 -47.37 21.18
C ARG A 923 -29.85 -46.22 20.21
N GLU A 924 -30.96 -45.61 19.80
CA GLU A 924 -30.97 -44.40 18.99
C GLU A 924 -31.68 -43.28 19.76
N ARG A 925 -31.09 -42.08 19.73
CA ARG A 925 -31.60 -40.86 20.37
C ARG A 925 -31.52 -39.71 19.39
N SER A 926 -32.41 -38.74 19.55
CA SER A 926 -32.42 -37.54 18.72
C SER A 926 -32.66 -36.27 19.53
N LEU A 927 -31.97 -35.21 19.17
CA LEU A 927 -32.18 -33.84 19.61
C LEU A 927 -32.92 -33.09 18.49
N LEU A 928 -34.05 -32.46 18.83
CA LEU A 928 -34.78 -31.60 17.92
C LEU A 928 -34.51 -30.14 18.27
N LEU A 929 -33.79 -29.44 17.39
CA LEU A 929 -33.64 -27.98 17.46
C LEU A 929 -34.78 -27.34 16.68
N THR A 930 -35.65 -26.59 17.36
CA THR A 930 -36.88 -26.06 16.75
C THR A 930 -36.75 -24.61 16.31
N ASN A 931 -37.50 -24.22 15.28
CA ASN A 931 -37.61 -22.84 14.77
C ASN A 931 -36.26 -22.24 14.30
N MET A 932 -35.40 -23.05 13.68
CA MET A 932 -34.15 -22.59 13.09
C MET A 932 -34.44 -21.82 11.80
N ASN A 933 -33.69 -20.74 11.52
CA ASN A 933 -33.90 -19.95 10.32
C ASN A 933 -33.41 -20.71 9.09
N LYS A 934 -34.31 -21.00 8.14
CA LYS A 934 -33.98 -21.78 6.92
C LYS A 934 -32.84 -21.13 6.14
N GLY A 935 -32.77 -19.79 6.11
CA GLY A 935 -31.77 -19.03 5.36
C GLY A 935 -30.32 -19.22 5.83
N GLU A 936 -30.09 -19.78 7.02
CA GLU A 936 -28.75 -20.16 7.49
C GLU A 936 -28.23 -21.43 6.80
N PHE A 937 -29.13 -22.26 6.24
CA PHE A 937 -28.87 -23.59 5.71
C PHE A 937 -29.02 -23.68 4.19
N THR A 938 -29.12 -22.56 3.47
CA THR A 938 -29.26 -22.50 2.01
C THR A 938 -27.97 -22.04 1.32
N GLU A 939 -27.90 -22.19 -0.01
CA GLU A 939 -26.86 -21.58 -0.86
C GLU A 939 -27.52 -20.81 -2.01
N PRO A 940 -27.32 -19.48 -2.12
CA PRO A 940 -26.54 -18.62 -1.23
C PRO A 940 -27.14 -18.47 0.19
N GLU A 941 -26.33 -17.99 1.13
CA GLU A 941 -26.74 -17.75 2.53
C GLU A 941 -27.63 -16.51 2.62
N PHE A 942 -28.85 -16.66 3.16
CA PHE A 942 -29.80 -15.56 3.28
C PHE A 942 -29.69 -14.79 4.61
N VAL A 943 -29.14 -15.41 5.66
CA VAL A 943 -29.13 -14.87 7.03
C VAL A 943 -27.74 -14.97 7.62
N GLN A 944 -27.28 -13.93 8.31
CA GLN A 944 -25.93 -13.88 8.85
C GLN A 944 -25.78 -14.86 10.01
N ARG A 945 -24.82 -15.77 9.88
CA ARG A 945 -24.50 -16.79 10.90
C ARG A 945 -23.74 -16.21 12.08
N ALA A 946 -23.91 -16.84 13.24
CA ALA A 946 -23.12 -16.55 14.42
C ALA A 946 -21.67 -17.05 14.23
N SER A 947 -20.69 -16.20 14.53
CA SER A 947 -19.25 -16.53 14.36
C SER A 947 -18.75 -17.73 15.19
N ASN A 948 -19.51 -18.14 16.21
CA ASN A 948 -19.18 -19.21 17.16
C ASN A 948 -20.16 -20.39 17.08
N GLU A 949 -20.94 -20.52 16.01
CA GLU A 949 -21.96 -21.57 15.85
C GLU A 949 -21.39 -22.99 16.00
N ASN A 950 -20.18 -23.24 15.51
CA ASN A 950 -19.51 -24.54 15.62
C ASN A 950 -19.35 -24.99 17.07
N LYS A 951 -18.98 -24.07 17.96
CA LYS A 951 -18.85 -24.32 19.39
C LYS A 951 -20.22 -24.56 20.02
N TRP A 952 -21.22 -23.76 19.63
CA TRP A 952 -22.58 -23.89 20.15
C TRP A 952 -23.19 -25.26 19.83
N TYR A 953 -23.09 -25.73 18.58
CA TYR A 953 -23.57 -27.06 18.18
C TYR A 953 -22.83 -28.17 18.94
N ALA A 954 -21.50 -28.09 19.02
CA ALA A 954 -20.69 -29.10 19.70
C ALA A 954 -20.99 -29.21 21.20
N GLU A 955 -21.12 -28.08 21.91
CA GLU A 955 -21.44 -28.04 23.34
C GLU A 955 -22.88 -28.49 23.61
N THR A 956 -23.84 -28.02 22.81
CA THR A 956 -25.25 -28.41 22.94
C THR A 956 -25.41 -29.91 22.78
N VAL A 957 -24.81 -30.52 21.75
CA VAL A 957 -24.88 -31.97 21.55
C VAL A 957 -24.13 -32.72 22.63
N ARG A 958 -22.97 -32.25 23.10
CA ARG A 958 -22.24 -32.86 24.23
C ARG A 958 -23.13 -32.98 25.46
N ASP A 959 -23.80 -31.91 25.85
CA ASP A 959 -24.59 -31.88 27.08
C ASP A 959 -25.83 -32.77 26.96
N TYR A 960 -26.50 -32.78 25.80
CA TYR A 960 -27.64 -33.67 25.54
C TYR A 960 -27.26 -35.15 25.47
N VAL A 961 -26.19 -35.51 24.77
CA VAL A 961 -25.71 -36.90 24.68
C VAL A 961 -25.35 -37.42 26.07
N ALA A 962 -24.61 -36.62 26.85
CA ALA A 962 -24.21 -36.94 28.21
C ALA A 962 -25.42 -37.16 29.14
N GLY A 963 -26.41 -36.27 29.10
CA GLY A 963 -27.64 -36.42 29.90
C GLY A 963 -28.47 -37.64 29.51
N GLN A 964 -28.57 -37.96 28.22
CA GLN A 964 -29.28 -39.15 27.75
C GLN A 964 -28.57 -40.44 28.16
N VAL A 965 -27.24 -40.51 28.01
CA VAL A 965 -26.44 -41.66 28.48
C VAL A 965 -26.62 -41.86 29.98
N MET A 966 -26.57 -40.78 30.78
CA MET A 966 -26.78 -40.87 32.22
C MET A 966 -28.16 -41.45 32.59
N THR A 967 -29.21 -40.93 31.94
CA THR A 967 -30.59 -41.38 32.17
C THR A 967 -30.72 -42.89 31.87
N ASP A 968 -30.13 -43.31 30.77
CA ASP A 968 -30.09 -44.70 30.33
C ASP A 968 -29.32 -45.60 31.32
N VAL A 969 -28.15 -45.17 31.80
CA VAL A 969 -27.35 -45.88 32.82
C VAL A 969 -28.15 -46.09 34.11
N LEU A 970 -28.82 -45.05 34.61
CA LEU A 970 -29.61 -45.15 35.84
C LEU A 970 -30.81 -46.10 35.69
N ASN A 971 -31.45 -46.09 34.52
CA ASN A 971 -32.58 -46.98 34.22
C ASN A 971 -32.14 -48.45 34.14
N ASP A 972 -30.98 -48.74 33.56
CA ASP A 972 -30.48 -50.11 33.40
C ASP A 972 -30.00 -50.73 34.72
N LEU A 973 -29.38 -49.94 35.60
CA LEU A 973 -28.83 -50.42 36.87
C LEU A 973 -29.88 -50.68 37.96
N LYS A 974 -31.12 -50.21 37.78
CA LYS A 974 -32.25 -50.35 38.72
C LYS A 974 -31.87 -50.02 40.18
N ALA A 975 -31.99 -48.74 40.53
CA ALA A 975 -31.60 -48.27 41.85
C ALA A 975 -32.43 -48.89 43.00
N VAL A 976 -31.75 -49.17 44.12
CA VAL A 976 -32.38 -49.51 45.39
C VAL A 976 -32.55 -48.22 46.19
N ASP A 977 -33.80 -47.88 46.49
CA ASP A 977 -34.15 -46.65 47.21
C ASP A 977 -33.86 -46.79 48.71
N VAL A 978 -33.15 -45.80 49.26
CA VAL A 978 -32.81 -45.68 50.68
C VAL A 978 -33.22 -44.27 51.13
N VAL A 979 -34.04 -44.19 52.17
CA VAL A 979 -34.52 -42.91 52.70
C VAL A 979 -33.43 -42.24 53.53
N ALA A 980 -33.03 -41.04 53.12
CA ALA A 980 -31.89 -40.31 53.65
C ALA A 980 -32.21 -38.82 53.87
N SER A 981 -33.31 -38.55 54.59
CA SER A 981 -33.96 -37.23 54.66
C SER A 981 -33.27 -36.16 55.53
N THR A 982 -32.18 -36.48 56.24
CA THR A 982 -31.45 -35.52 57.09
C THR A 982 -29.96 -35.56 56.80
N PRO A 983 -29.17 -34.51 57.09
CA PRO A 983 -27.73 -34.50 56.84
C PRO A 983 -26.98 -35.68 57.51
N VAL A 984 -27.38 -36.04 58.73
CA VAL A 984 -26.78 -37.16 59.49
C VAL A 984 -27.11 -38.50 58.86
N THR A 985 -28.40 -38.75 58.59
CA THR A 985 -28.83 -40.01 57.95
C THR A 985 -28.31 -40.13 56.53
N TYR A 986 -28.19 -39.02 55.80
CA TYR A 986 -27.56 -38.97 54.48
C TYR A 986 -26.10 -39.40 54.53
N TRP A 987 -25.33 -38.90 55.49
CA TRP A 987 -23.93 -39.29 55.65
C TRP A 987 -23.74 -40.75 56.09
N GLU A 988 -24.58 -41.25 56.99
CA GLU A 988 -24.55 -42.66 57.43
C GLU A 988 -24.88 -43.63 56.30
N GLU A 989 -25.94 -43.34 55.55
CA GLU A 989 -26.37 -44.16 54.41
C GLU A 989 -25.37 -44.08 53.24
N LEU A 990 -24.77 -42.92 53.00
CA LEU A 990 -23.68 -42.77 52.04
C LEU A 990 -22.46 -43.61 52.44
N LYS A 991 -22.06 -43.60 53.72
CA LYS A 991 -20.97 -44.45 54.23
C LYS A 991 -21.30 -45.94 54.09
N ARG A 992 -22.54 -46.34 54.36
CA ARG A 992 -23.01 -47.73 54.21
C ARG A 992 -22.93 -48.16 52.74
N ALA A 993 -23.51 -47.38 51.84
CA ALA A 993 -23.48 -47.61 50.40
C ALA A 993 -22.04 -47.69 49.87
N ALA A 994 -21.18 -46.75 50.28
CA ALA A 994 -19.77 -46.75 49.90
C ALA A 994 -19.02 -47.98 50.42
N ASN A 995 -19.28 -48.43 51.65
CA ASN A 995 -18.66 -49.63 52.20
C ASN A 995 -19.12 -50.92 51.49
N GLU A 996 -20.39 -51.00 51.07
CA GLU A 996 -20.90 -52.12 50.28
C GLU A 996 -20.19 -52.20 48.92
N ILE A 997 -20.03 -51.06 48.25
CA ILE A 997 -19.28 -50.96 46.96
C ILE A 997 -17.79 -51.27 47.16
N ARG A 998 -17.17 -50.87 48.27
CA ARG A 998 -15.77 -51.24 48.56
C ARG A 998 -15.59 -52.74 48.78
N LYS A 999 -16.55 -53.42 49.43
CA LYS A 999 -16.50 -54.87 49.66
C LYS A 999 -16.55 -55.67 48.36
N SER A 1000 -17.15 -55.13 47.30
CA SER A 1000 -17.10 -55.72 45.96
C SER A 1000 -15.84 -55.35 45.16
N GLY A 1001 -14.87 -54.66 45.78
CA GLY A 1001 -13.62 -54.25 45.16
C GLY A 1001 -13.74 -53.03 44.24
N GLN A 1002 -14.85 -52.29 44.30
CA GLN A 1002 -15.13 -51.13 43.46
C GLN A 1002 -14.89 -49.80 44.19
N LYS A 1003 -14.67 -48.73 43.43
CA LYS A 1003 -14.52 -47.37 43.96
C LYS A 1003 -15.87 -46.65 43.97
N PRO A 1004 -16.38 -46.24 45.14
CA PRO A 1004 -17.66 -45.55 45.22
C PRO A 1004 -17.57 -44.13 44.65
N ILE A 1005 -18.56 -43.76 43.85
CA ILE A 1005 -18.80 -42.40 43.39
C ILE A 1005 -20.22 -41.97 43.78
N LEU A 1006 -20.36 -40.68 44.08
CA LEU A 1006 -21.62 -40.04 44.44
C LEU A 1006 -22.05 -39.09 43.33
N LEU A 1007 -23.28 -39.25 42.85
CA LEU A 1007 -23.89 -38.38 41.86
C LEU A 1007 -24.95 -37.50 42.52
N VAL A 1008 -24.82 -36.20 42.32
CA VAL A 1008 -25.72 -35.19 42.87
C VAL A 1008 -26.34 -34.39 41.74
N GLU A 1009 -27.59 -33.95 41.94
CA GLU A 1009 -28.35 -33.17 40.95
C GLU A 1009 -27.65 -31.85 40.61
N ASN A 1010 -27.15 -31.17 41.64
CA ASN A 1010 -26.53 -29.86 41.50
C ASN A 1010 -25.53 -29.64 42.65
N HIS A 1011 -24.61 -28.69 42.50
CA HIS A 1011 -23.65 -28.30 43.53
C HIS A 1011 -24.30 -27.87 44.85
N ASN A 1012 -25.58 -27.44 44.81
CA ASN A 1012 -26.36 -26.97 45.97
C ASN A 1012 -27.46 -27.93 46.43
N ILE A 1013 -27.52 -29.15 45.87
CA ILE A 1013 -28.64 -30.07 46.14
C ILE A 1013 -28.10 -31.47 46.42
N PRO A 1014 -28.39 -32.05 47.60
CA PRO A 1014 -29.11 -31.45 48.74
C PRO A 1014 -28.36 -30.27 49.39
N GLU A 1015 -29.09 -29.38 50.07
CA GLU A 1015 -28.54 -28.13 50.65
C GLU A 1015 -27.31 -28.37 51.53
N TRP A 1016 -27.34 -29.46 52.32
CA TRP A 1016 -26.24 -29.81 53.21
C TRP A 1016 -24.93 -30.16 52.48
N ILE A 1017 -24.96 -30.61 51.21
CA ILE A 1017 -23.72 -30.85 50.44
C ILE A 1017 -22.97 -29.54 50.18
N TRP A 1018 -23.71 -28.46 49.93
CA TRP A 1018 -23.12 -27.14 49.76
C TRP A 1018 -22.68 -26.53 51.08
N ASP A 1019 -23.48 -26.69 52.13
CA ASP A 1019 -23.10 -26.25 53.47
C ASP A 1019 -21.79 -26.94 53.92
N TRP A 1020 -21.65 -28.25 53.67
CA TRP A 1020 -20.42 -28.97 53.98
C TRP A 1020 -19.21 -28.44 53.20
N THR A 1021 -19.37 -28.08 51.93
CA THR A 1021 -18.25 -27.60 51.09
C THR A 1021 -17.81 -26.17 51.38
N LEU A 1022 -18.67 -25.33 51.98
CA LEU A 1022 -18.36 -23.92 52.28
C LEU A 1022 -17.73 -23.65 53.65
N THR A 1023 -17.98 -24.49 54.67
CA THR A 1023 -17.81 -24.08 56.07
C THR A 1023 -16.67 -24.83 56.79
N GLU A 1024 -15.52 -24.19 57.02
CA GLU A 1024 -14.58 -24.63 58.08
C GLU A 1024 -14.89 -23.99 59.44
N ASP A 1025 -15.58 -22.84 59.50
CA ASP A 1025 -15.71 -22.00 60.71
C ASP A 1025 -17.14 -21.44 61.00
N ASP A 1026 -18.23 -21.99 60.46
CA ASP A 1026 -19.61 -21.50 60.73
C ASP A 1026 -20.48 -22.52 61.51
N ASP A 1027 -20.91 -22.16 62.72
CA ASP A 1027 -21.69 -22.99 63.65
C ASP A 1027 -23.13 -23.32 63.18
N ARG A 1028 -23.57 -22.77 62.04
CA ARG A 1028 -24.96 -22.88 61.56
C ARG A 1028 -25.29 -24.21 60.87
N ALA A 1029 -24.30 -24.99 60.43
CA ALA A 1029 -24.48 -26.30 59.81
C ALA A 1029 -23.27 -27.23 60.06
N PRO A 1030 -23.20 -27.95 61.21
CA PRO A 1030 -22.03 -28.74 61.55
C PRO A 1030 -21.80 -29.88 60.56
N ARG A 1031 -20.56 -30.01 60.06
CA ARG A 1031 -20.14 -31.17 59.27
C ARG A 1031 -20.33 -32.46 60.07
N PRO A 1032 -20.88 -33.54 59.48
CA PRO A 1032 -20.99 -34.82 60.14
C PRO A 1032 -19.62 -35.33 60.62
N GLU A 1033 -19.59 -35.95 61.79
CA GLU A 1033 -18.36 -36.48 62.37
C GLU A 1033 -17.68 -37.48 61.41
N GLY A 1034 -16.39 -37.24 61.12
CA GLY A 1034 -15.58 -38.07 60.22
C GLY A 1034 -15.70 -37.77 58.71
N LEU A 1035 -16.32 -36.67 58.30
CA LEU A 1035 -16.29 -36.17 56.91
C LEU A 1035 -15.05 -35.28 56.67
N VAL A 1036 -14.17 -35.70 55.77
CA VAL A 1036 -13.02 -34.92 55.27
C VAL A 1036 -13.26 -34.57 53.81
N LEU A 1037 -13.07 -33.29 53.45
CA LEU A 1037 -13.23 -32.81 52.08
C LEU A 1037 -11.87 -32.63 51.41
N GLN A 1038 -11.70 -33.17 50.20
CA GLN A 1038 -10.50 -32.97 49.38
C GLN A 1038 -10.86 -32.48 47.99
N HIS A 1039 -10.23 -31.39 47.53
CA HIS A 1039 -10.44 -30.83 46.20
C HIS A 1039 -9.27 -31.17 45.28
N LEU A 1040 -9.43 -32.20 44.45
CA LEU A 1040 -8.45 -32.65 43.45
C LEU A 1040 -8.84 -32.21 42.02
N LYS A 1041 -9.13 -30.91 41.85
CA LYS A 1041 -9.77 -30.36 40.63
C LYS A 1041 -9.01 -30.63 39.32
N GLU A 1042 -7.69 -30.83 39.36
CA GLU A 1042 -6.88 -31.04 38.15
C GLU A 1042 -6.86 -32.50 37.65
N ALA A 1043 -7.35 -33.47 38.44
CA ALA A 1043 -7.23 -34.91 38.13
C ALA A 1043 -8.55 -35.60 37.71
N GLU A 1044 -9.72 -35.02 37.97
CA GLU A 1044 -11.02 -35.74 37.93
C GLU A 1044 -12.08 -35.11 36.98
N GLY A 1045 -11.70 -34.26 36.01
CA GLY A 1045 -12.54 -33.91 34.86
C GLY A 1045 -13.76 -32.98 35.08
N HIS A 1046 -14.59 -32.81 34.04
CA HIS A 1046 -15.78 -31.94 34.07
C HIS A 1046 -16.92 -32.54 34.92
N GLY A 1047 -17.50 -31.72 35.81
CA GLY A 1047 -18.60 -32.11 36.70
C GLY A 1047 -18.18 -32.52 38.12
N TYR A 1048 -16.88 -32.61 38.40
CA TYR A 1048 -16.35 -32.98 39.72
C TYR A 1048 -16.47 -31.85 40.75
N LEU A 1049 -17.05 -32.14 41.92
CA LEU A 1049 -17.18 -31.20 43.03
C LEU A 1049 -16.02 -31.32 44.03
N GLY A 1050 -15.61 -32.55 44.31
CA GLY A 1050 -14.63 -32.88 45.35
C GLY A 1050 -14.80 -34.31 45.82
N ASN A 1051 -13.92 -34.74 46.72
CA ASN A 1051 -14.03 -36.03 47.39
C ASN A 1051 -14.60 -35.85 48.80
N PHE A 1052 -15.58 -36.67 49.13
CA PHE A 1052 -16.06 -36.88 50.50
C PHE A 1052 -15.31 -38.10 51.04
N ASN A 1053 -14.28 -37.87 51.85
CA ASN A 1053 -13.23 -38.83 52.17
C ASN A 1053 -12.58 -39.37 50.87
N ASP A 1054 -12.85 -40.63 50.52
CA ASP A 1054 -12.40 -41.32 49.31
C ASP A 1054 -13.52 -41.53 48.28
N ILE A 1055 -14.71 -40.92 48.49
CA ILE A 1055 -15.86 -40.99 47.57
C ILE A 1055 -15.83 -39.77 46.65
N ALA A 1056 -15.66 -39.97 45.34
CA ALA A 1056 -15.68 -38.87 44.39
C ALA A 1056 -17.11 -38.39 44.11
N VAL A 1057 -17.34 -37.08 44.22
CA VAL A 1057 -18.66 -36.46 44.04
C VAL A 1057 -18.73 -35.74 42.70
N TYR A 1058 -19.73 -36.07 41.88
CA TYR A 1058 -19.97 -35.47 40.57
C TYR A 1058 -21.37 -34.87 40.47
N VAL A 1059 -21.47 -33.71 39.85
CA VAL A 1059 -22.74 -33.14 39.38
C VAL A 1059 -23.18 -33.89 38.14
N SER A 1060 -24.42 -34.36 38.15
CA SER A 1060 -25.01 -35.17 37.10
C SER A 1060 -26.50 -34.86 36.99
N PRO A 1061 -27.10 -34.90 35.78
CA PRO A 1061 -28.53 -34.69 35.59
C PRO A 1061 -29.33 -35.89 36.12
N VAL A 1062 -29.44 -35.99 37.44
CA VAL A 1062 -30.18 -37.03 38.16
C VAL A 1062 -31.53 -36.49 38.65
N ALA A 1063 -32.48 -37.39 38.91
CA ALA A 1063 -33.84 -36.99 39.31
C ALA A 1063 -33.83 -36.13 40.59
N PRO A 1064 -34.65 -35.05 40.66
CA PRO A 1064 -34.69 -34.18 41.82
C PRO A 1064 -35.05 -34.92 43.11
N GLY A 1065 -34.46 -34.48 44.23
CA GLY A 1065 -34.70 -35.07 45.55
C GLY A 1065 -34.03 -36.43 45.79
N ALA A 1066 -33.05 -36.79 44.96
CA ALA A 1066 -32.24 -37.97 45.21
C ALA A 1066 -30.78 -37.82 44.74
N SER A 1067 -29.88 -38.52 45.42
CA SER A 1067 -28.48 -38.71 45.00
C SER A 1067 -28.23 -40.19 44.75
N TYR A 1068 -27.28 -40.51 43.89
CA TYR A 1068 -27.03 -41.87 43.45
C TYR A 1068 -25.61 -42.28 43.81
N VAL A 1069 -25.45 -43.45 44.43
CA VAL A 1069 -24.13 -44.01 44.77
C VAL A 1069 -23.93 -45.28 43.96
N LEU A 1070 -22.83 -45.34 43.21
CA LEU A 1070 -22.47 -46.48 42.37
C LEU A 1070 -20.96 -46.72 42.40
N GLY A 1071 -20.52 -47.90 41.95
CA GLY A 1071 -19.11 -48.18 41.71
C GLY A 1071 -18.65 -47.56 40.38
N ARG A 1072 -17.49 -46.90 40.35
CA ARG A 1072 -16.90 -46.33 39.12
C ARG A 1072 -16.73 -47.39 38.04
N GLU A 1073 -16.34 -48.60 38.44
CA GLU A 1073 -16.10 -49.74 37.57
C GLU A 1073 -17.38 -50.33 36.96
N MET A 1074 -18.57 -49.85 37.35
CA MET A 1074 -19.83 -50.20 36.67
C MET A 1074 -19.93 -49.57 35.28
N LEU A 1075 -19.26 -48.44 35.04
CA LEU A 1075 -19.19 -47.79 33.74
C LEU A 1075 -18.10 -48.45 32.90
N ASP A 1076 -18.36 -49.67 32.42
CA ASP A 1076 -17.33 -50.48 31.75
C ASP A 1076 -17.08 -50.00 30.32
N LYS A 1077 -18.08 -50.10 29.43
CA LYS A 1077 -17.88 -49.75 28.02
C LYS A 1077 -19.07 -49.02 27.40
N ILE A 1078 -18.76 -47.99 26.62
CA ILE A 1078 -19.72 -47.33 25.72
C ILE A 1078 -19.19 -47.34 24.29
N GLN A 1079 -20.07 -47.67 23.35
CA GLN A 1079 -19.76 -47.69 21.93
C GLN A 1079 -20.69 -46.76 21.17
N PHE A 1080 -20.13 -45.80 20.42
CA PHE A 1080 -20.91 -44.87 19.60
C PHE A 1080 -20.97 -45.33 18.14
N ARG A 1081 -22.13 -45.19 17.50
CA ARG A 1081 -22.30 -45.48 16.07
C ARG A 1081 -21.57 -44.42 15.25
N THR A 1082 -20.67 -44.83 14.37
CA THR A 1082 -20.01 -43.94 13.41
C THR A 1082 -20.43 -44.29 11.98
N THR A 1083 -20.67 -43.27 11.15
CA THR A 1083 -21.08 -43.45 9.75
C THR A 1083 -19.93 -43.30 8.75
N MET A 1084 -19.00 -42.35 8.97
CA MET A 1084 -17.74 -42.12 8.23
C MET A 1084 -16.76 -41.31 9.12
N ASP A 1085 -15.43 -41.41 8.90
CA ASP A 1085 -14.32 -40.73 9.63
C ASP A 1085 -14.74 -39.69 10.69
N ASP A 1086 -14.88 -40.12 11.95
CA ASP A 1086 -15.21 -39.31 13.14
C ASP A 1086 -16.54 -38.52 13.12
N GLN A 1087 -17.50 -38.88 12.25
CA GLN A 1087 -18.87 -38.37 12.27
C GLN A 1087 -19.82 -39.34 12.98
N TYR A 1088 -20.47 -38.85 14.05
CA TYR A 1088 -21.35 -39.63 14.95
C TYR A 1088 -22.81 -39.17 14.93
N VAL A 1089 -23.07 -37.97 14.39
CA VAL A 1089 -24.39 -37.34 14.34
C VAL A 1089 -24.88 -37.26 12.90
N MET A 1090 -26.13 -37.65 12.67
CA MET A 1090 -26.85 -37.39 11.42
C MET A 1090 -27.80 -36.21 11.61
N VAL A 1091 -27.76 -35.23 10.72
CA VAL A 1091 -28.63 -34.05 10.77
C VAL A 1091 -29.66 -34.16 9.65
N LYS A 1092 -30.95 -34.09 10.00
CA LYS A 1092 -32.04 -34.03 9.02
C LYS A 1092 -32.91 -32.80 9.26
N PRO A 1093 -33.20 -32.01 8.22
CA PRO A 1093 -34.14 -30.90 8.33
C PRO A 1093 -35.58 -31.42 8.29
N GLU A 1094 -36.44 -30.84 9.11
CA GLU A 1094 -37.88 -31.05 9.09
C GLU A 1094 -38.58 -29.73 8.84
N GLN A 1095 -39.42 -29.68 7.82
CA GLN A 1095 -40.21 -28.48 7.53
C GLN A 1095 -41.31 -28.29 8.59
N ILE A 1096 -41.53 -27.03 8.98
CA ILE A 1096 -42.60 -26.65 9.89
C ILE A 1096 -43.83 -26.28 9.06
N THR A 1097 -44.93 -27.03 9.22
CA THR A 1097 -46.18 -26.78 8.49
C THR A 1097 -46.66 -25.34 8.71
N GLY A 1098 -46.76 -24.56 7.62
CA GLY A 1098 -47.23 -23.17 7.64
C GLY A 1098 -46.17 -22.12 7.99
N LYS A 1099 -44.90 -22.50 8.17
CA LYS A 1099 -43.77 -21.57 8.40
C LYS A 1099 -42.57 -21.93 7.51
N ASP A 1100 -42.70 -21.65 6.22
CA ASP A 1100 -41.74 -22.06 5.18
C ASP A 1100 -40.35 -21.37 5.26
N GLU A 1101 -40.23 -20.36 6.12
CA GLU A 1101 -38.98 -19.64 6.43
C GLU A 1101 -38.19 -20.27 7.59
N LEU A 1102 -38.81 -21.22 8.31
CA LEU A 1102 -38.23 -21.91 9.46
C LEU A 1102 -38.15 -23.41 9.22
N ILE A 1103 -37.14 -24.04 9.81
CA ILE A 1103 -36.96 -25.49 9.82
C ILE A 1103 -36.67 -25.97 11.25
N ASN A 1104 -37.01 -27.21 11.53
CA ASN A 1104 -36.45 -27.91 12.68
C ASN A 1104 -35.25 -28.74 12.20
N LEU A 1105 -34.22 -28.86 13.02
CA LEU A 1105 -33.11 -29.77 12.77
C LEU A 1105 -33.20 -30.94 13.73
N ARG A 1106 -33.33 -32.15 13.18
CA ARG A 1106 -33.24 -33.40 13.95
C ARG A 1106 -31.81 -33.92 13.87
N LEU A 1107 -31.11 -33.87 15.00
CA LEU A 1107 -29.77 -34.42 15.17
C LEU A 1107 -29.89 -35.79 15.82
N THR A 1108 -29.43 -36.85 15.15
CA THR A 1108 -29.63 -38.24 15.58
C THR A 1108 -28.29 -38.92 15.81
N TRP A 1109 -28.14 -39.61 16.93
CA TRP A 1109 -26.95 -40.40 17.27
C TRP A 1109 -27.36 -41.75 17.87
N GLY A 1110 -26.44 -42.72 17.82
CA GLY A 1110 -26.67 -44.05 18.38
C GLY A 1110 -25.53 -44.51 19.27
N TYR A 1111 -25.86 -45.29 20.30
CA TYR A 1111 -24.86 -45.90 21.18
C TYR A 1111 -25.32 -47.23 21.79
N THR A 1112 -24.34 -47.98 22.29
CA THR A 1112 -24.52 -49.23 23.05
C THR A 1112 -23.76 -49.10 24.36
N ILE A 1113 -24.42 -49.39 25.48
CA ILE A 1113 -23.82 -49.34 26.83
C ILE A 1113 -23.64 -50.78 27.33
N THR A 1114 -22.45 -51.08 27.84
CA THR A 1114 -22.16 -52.29 28.62
C THR A 1114 -21.82 -51.89 30.04
N LEU A 1115 -22.60 -52.39 31.01
CA LEU A 1115 -22.45 -52.07 32.43
C LEU A 1115 -21.85 -53.25 33.18
N GLY A 1116 -20.97 -52.96 34.14
CA GLY A 1116 -20.40 -53.94 35.05
C GLY A 1116 -21.40 -54.43 36.10
N LEU A 1117 -21.05 -55.52 36.79
CA LEU A 1117 -21.87 -56.07 37.88
C LEU A 1117 -21.77 -55.22 39.15
N GLY A 1118 -22.91 -54.91 39.77
CA GLY A 1118 -23.02 -54.42 41.15
C GLY A 1118 -24.35 -53.72 41.44
N SER A 1119 -24.45 -53.06 42.60
CA SER A 1119 -25.68 -52.42 43.08
C SER A 1119 -25.64 -50.88 43.00
N LEU A 1120 -26.65 -50.28 42.37
CA LEU A 1120 -26.90 -48.84 42.39
C LEU A 1120 -27.81 -48.49 43.58
N ILE A 1121 -27.38 -47.56 44.43
CA ILE A 1121 -28.16 -47.11 45.60
C ILE A 1121 -28.63 -45.68 45.38
N ARG A 1122 -29.92 -45.42 45.58
CA ARG A 1122 -30.52 -44.08 45.48
C ARG A 1122 -30.86 -43.56 46.86
N LEU A 1123 -30.14 -42.55 47.31
CA LEU A 1123 -30.39 -41.81 48.55
C LEU A 1123 -31.51 -40.80 48.30
N VAL A 1124 -32.71 -41.08 48.81
CA VAL A 1124 -33.89 -40.22 48.65
C VAL A 1124 -33.98 -39.26 49.83
N TYR A 1125 -33.86 -37.96 49.56
CA TYR A 1125 -34.06 -36.89 50.52
C TYR A 1125 -35.22 -36.02 50.03
N GLY A 1126 -36.31 -35.98 50.79
CA GLY A 1126 -37.49 -35.22 50.39
C GLY A 1126 -37.17 -33.74 50.16
N ARG A 1127 -37.71 -33.14 49.10
CA ARG A 1127 -37.71 -31.68 48.91
C ARG A 1127 -39.13 -31.09 48.91
N ARG A 1128 -39.21 -29.91 49.52
CA ARG A 1128 -40.34 -29.04 49.87
C ARG A 1128 -41.45 -28.82 48.83
N HIS A 1129 -42.62 -28.47 49.38
CA HIS A 1129 -43.75 -27.77 48.77
C HIS A 1129 -43.39 -26.75 47.68
N ASN A 1130 -44.21 -26.75 46.63
CA ASN A 1130 -44.33 -25.70 45.62
C ASN A 1130 -44.50 -24.31 46.27
N HIS A 1131 -43.54 -23.42 46.07
CA HIS A 1131 -43.79 -21.98 46.04
C HIS A 1131 -43.87 -21.57 44.58
N ASN A 1132 -45.08 -21.64 44.01
CA ASN A 1132 -45.44 -20.96 42.76
C ASN A 1132 -46.97 -20.76 42.65
N GLU A 1133 -47.58 -20.30 43.75
CA GLU A 1133 -48.85 -19.58 43.73
C GLU A 1133 -48.62 -18.24 44.45
N MET A 1134 -48.04 -17.28 43.73
CA MET A 1134 -48.20 -15.83 43.95
C MET A 1134 -47.40 -15.11 42.85
N ASN A 1135 -48.04 -14.98 41.69
CA ASN A 1135 -48.06 -13.79 40.82
C ASN A 1135 -48.66 -14.20 39.47
N GLU A 1136 -49.96 -13.92 39.33
CA GLU A 1136 -50.58 -13.54 38.04
C GLU A 1136 -49.97 -12.24 37.51
#